data_AF-A0AAN8G1U4-F1
#
_entry.id   AF-A0AAN8G1U4-F1
#
_cell.length_a   1.000
_cell.length_b   1.000
_cell.length_c   1.000
_cell.angle_alpha   90.00
_cell.angle_beta   90.00
_cell.angle_gamma   90.00
#
_symmetry.space_group_name_H-M   'P 1'
#
loop_
_entity.id
_entity.type
_entity.pdbx_description
1 polymer ?
#
loop_
_entity_poly.entity_id
_entity_poly.type
_entity_poly.pdbx_seq_one_letter_code
_entity_poly.pdbx_strand_id
1 'polypeptide(L)'
;MLMANHSSNSSSTTPYVNFDNLYPAILQCFVIILFGYVAGRTGIISITQGKGIGTFVSKFCLPALLFQSMCELKFSQVNWIFLGSILIAKTGVFFAVFCATIVVKRPLNLGCAGLYAIFCTQSNDFALGYPILQALYNDSHPEYLQYIYLIAPISLVFLNPIGFVFMEVHKNKKHHKHSTGVVFLHVFKGIVSNPIVFMTAIGIAGNFIFKQTVPYVIGDILKVLGNAFSATALFYLGLNLVGKLKGQLGIGLVVPILLIATKSILLPLFTWEVIGWLETGQSFNQSESLGMYGFLYGTFPSAPSVFLYASQYGIAQDTIATSMVAGTFISAPLMFVSAKMMTVVVSSELDYKSLLLDTSFDTSILGIICCLWVLGVLIASGRWKGIPHRFLLCLIISQLAACLGMVIYSKSNSQMLWQNYVQFIVLLFGVFGSRCWTAMIAVALCMLHTRSLCYILKNQVWMFFYGFGLPVFLTGFLFLIGRNNLSSEIDPSFHYGYHQTLLSAIMLFINIVIVIVALTIKQRNDQLIGDYAALSLSHEKSDENADENEKKGASNKDIDIINEAQRKSPNHKTYNSCNTIPKVPSIEDILPFPKSNSTSSFTDATSDDGGDEHPLFDTLNERTCLIQKCGPTQRRQCITNLRKYMVASASINDDPQIETSSTPNDALLKEYQSSNHFVLVLLLLLSMLVGLFLCVWKLFNTHPTGIYIEIEFLDGVFNYGQGFLTFAVFGFDTRLIFSKVVRRIRRWLYGVEMVQLPDMSDLDDETVQICKQFTEYHQENCAKMIVKDLRYRLRMYKDVFTGKALCDWLINVGLAKDRLEAIEYGRHLTMGRTLAHVTGEHFFHDLPYFYRFISNEPKYSTC
;
A
#
# COMPACT_ATOMS: atom_id res chain seq x y z
N MET A 1 -47.44 -18.39 29.17
CA MET A 1 -48.65 -18.08 29.95
C MET A 1 -48.47 -16.63 30.41
N LEU A 2 -49.04 -15.58 29.82
CA LEU A 2 -50.31 -15.40 29.12
C LEU A 2 -50.14 -14.48 27.90
N MET A 3 -50.92 -14.78 26.87
CA MET A 3 -51.11 -14.00 25.65
C MET A 3 -51.86 -12.69 25.92
N ALA A 4 -51.54 -11.64 25.16
CA ALA A 4 -52.46 -10.57 24.84
C ALA A 4 -52.33 -10.23 23.35
N ASN A 5 -53.27 -10.76 22.57
CA ASN A 5 -53.52 -10.43 21.18
C ASN A 5 -54.04 -9.00 21.08
N HIS A 6 -53.34 -8.13 20.35
CA HIS A 6 -53.96 -6.97 19.72
C HIS A 6 -54.00 -7.20 18.20
N SER A 7 -55.18 -7.58 17.72
CA SER A 7 -55.58 -7.52 16.33
C SER A 7 -55.71 -6.06 15.91
N SER A 8 -54.76 -5.55 15.13
CA SER A 8 -54.88 -4.27 14.42
C SER A 8 -55.19 -4.52 12.94
N ASN A 9 -56.21 -3.80 12.49
CA ASN A 9 -56.84 -3.86 11.17
C ASN A 9 -55.89 -3.89 9.98
N SER A 10 -56.33 -4.63 8.96
CA SER A 10 -55.85 -4.65 7.59
C SER A 10 -55.87 -3.25 6.96
N SER A 11 -54.74 -2.57 6.99
CA SER A 11 -54.41 -1.45 6.11
C SER A 11 -53.22 -1.85 5.26
N SER A 12 -53.44 -1.96 3.93
CA SER A 12 -52.45 -2.09 2.85
C SER A 12 -50.98 -2.12 3.29
N THR A 13 -50.49 -3.31 3.63
CA THR A 13 -49.07 -3.56 3.90
C THR A 13 -48.27 -3.36 2.62
N THR A 14 -47.55 -2.24 2.54
CA THR A 14 -46.34 -2.16 1.74
C THR A 14 -45.42 -3.33 2.17
N PRO A 15 -44.84 -4.11 1.23
CA PRO A 15 -43.99 -5.25 1.58
C PRO A 15 -42.73 -4.74 2.27
N TYR A 16 -42.73 -4.73 3.60
CA TYR A 16 -41.55 -4.42 4.40
C TYR A 16 -40.53 -5.54 4.21
N VAL A 17 -39.33 -5.17 3.75
CA VAL A 17 -38.19 -6.09 3.65
C VAL A 17 -37.85 -6.56 5.07
N ASN A 18 -37.90 -7.86 5.33
CA ASN A 18 -37.61 -8.42 6.65
C ASN A 18 -36.11 -8.72 6.77
N PHE A 19 -35.40 -7.88 7.51
CA PHE A 19 -33.94 -7.96 7.65
C PHE A 19 -33.47 -8.83 8.81
N ASP A 20 -34.37 -9.43 9.59
CA ASP A 20 -34.00 -10.31 10.71
C ASP A 20 -33.31 -11.59 10.22
N ASN A 21 -33.65 -12.03 9.01
CA ASN A 21 -33.08 -13.22 8.37
C ASN A 21 -31.67 -12.97 7.81
N LEU A 22 -31.26 -11.72 7.67
CA LEU A 22 -29.98 -11.38 7.07
C LEU A 22 -28.79 -11.72 7.97
N TYR A 23 -28.86 -11.41 9.27
CA TYR A 23 -27.77 -11.72 10.19
C TYR A 23 -27.48 -13.22 10.26
N PRO A 24 -28.50 -14.10 10.43
CA PRO A 24 -28.33 -15.55 10.30
C PRO A 24 -27.72 -15.96 8.96
N ALA A 25 -28.14 -15.38 7.83
CA ALA A 25 -27.62 -15.75 6.52
C ALA A 25 -26.15 -15.35 6.30
N ILE A 26 -25.76 -14.14 6.68
CA ILE A 26 -24.35 -13.70 6.64
C ILE A 26 -23.52 -14.59 7.56
N LEU A 27 -23.96 -14.80 8.80
CA LEU A 27 -23.25 -15.65 9.76
C LEU A 27 -23.10 -17.08 9.21
N GLN A 28 -24.16 -17.67 8.66
CA GLN A 28 -24.14 -18.98 8.03
C GLN A 28 -23.11 -19.05 6.90
N CYS A 29 -23.10 -18.08 5.99
CA CYS A 29 -22.15 -18.03 4.88
C CYS A 29 -20.69 -17.99 5.38
N PHE A 30 -20.37 -17.10 6.32
CA PHE A 30 -19.01 -16.94 6.83
C PHE A 30 -18.55 -18.08 7.73
N VAL A 31 -19.46 -18.72 8.49
CA VAL A 31 -19.14 -19.92 9.28
C VAL A 31 -18.80 -21.10 8.37
N ILE A 32 -19.53 -21.29 7.27
CA ILE A 32 -19.19 -22.35 6.29
C ILE A 32 -17.84 -22.09 5.63
N ILE A 33 -17.54 -20.83 5.27
CA ILE A 33 -16.21 -20.43 4.79
C ILE A 33 -15.13 -20.72 5.84
N LEU A 34 -15.39 -20.41 7.11
CA LEU A 34 -14.46 -20.68 8.21
C LEU A 34 -14.18 -22.18 8.37
N PHE A 35 -15.20 -23.03 8.29
CA PHE A 35 -15.00 -24.49 8.31
C PHE A 35 -14.16 -24.98 7.14
N GLY A 36 -14.37 -24.44 5.94
CA GLY A 36 -13.51 -24.72 4.78
C GLY A 36 -12.06 -24.30 5.03
N TYR A 37 -11.85 -23.12 5.60
CA TYR A 37 -10.51 -22.62 5.94
C TYR A 37 -9.82 -23.52 6.98
N VAL A 38 -10.51 -23.89 8.05
CA VAL A 38 -9.98 -24.77 9.11
C VAL A 38 -9.65 -26.15 8.56
N ALA A 39 -10.51 -26.74 7.73
CA ALA A 39 -10.28 -28.04 7.11
C ALA A 39 -9.03 -28.04 6.20
N GLY A 40 -8.80 -26.96 5.44
CA GLY A 40 -7.60 -26.82 4.62
C GLY A 40 -6.36 -26.49 5.45
N ARG A 41 -6.49 -25.73 6.53
CA ARG A 41 -5.37 -25.33 7.40
C ARG A 41 -4.85 -26.48 8.26
N THR A 42 -5.76 -27.33 8.74
CA THR A 42 -5.46 -28.55 9.50
C THR A 42 -4.99 -29.70 8.61
N GLY A 43 -5.14 -29.58 7.29
CA GLY A 43 -4.76 -30.62 6.33
C GLY A 43 -5.72 -31.81 6.27
N ILE A 44 -6.90 -31.72 6.93
CA ILE A 44 -7.98 -32.73 6.82
C ILE A 44 -8.36 -32.93 5.35
N ILE A 45 -8.42 -31.84 4.60
CA ILE A 45 -8.61 -31.86 3.15
C ILE A 45 -7.35 -31.34 2.50
N SER A 46 -6.69 -32.20 1.73
CA SER A 46 -5.50 -31.83 1.00
C SER A 46 -5.82 -30.86 -0.14
N ILE A 47 -4.83 -30.13 -0.63
CA ILE A 47 -4.98 -29.23 -1.78
C ILE A 47 -5.45 -30.01 -3.03
N THR A 48 -5.04 -31.27 -3.19
CA THR A 48 -5.46 -32.13 -4.31
C THR A 48 -6.93 -32.55 -4.17
N GLN A 49 -7.39 -32.91 -2.97
CA GLN A 49 -8.80 -33.18 -2.68
C GLN A 49 -9.66 -31.94 -2.87
N GLY A 50 -9.17 -30.77 -2.43
CA GLY A 50 -9.81 -29.48 -2.64
C GLY A 50 -10.08 -29.19 -4.12
N LYS A 51 -9.13 -29.47 -5.03
CA LYS A 51 -9.35 -29.34 -6.48
C LYS A 51 -10.49 -30.23 -6.99
N GLY A 52 -10.67 -31.42 -6.40
CA GLY A 52 -11.79 -32.31 -6.69
C GLY A 52 -13.14 -31.68 -6.34
N ILE A 53 -13.26 -31.13 -5.13
CA ILE A 53 -14.44 -30.39 -4.67
C ILE A 53 -14.73 -29.22 -5.61
N GLY A 54 -13.71 -28.42 -5.95
CA GLY A 54 -13.85 -27.31 -6.89
C GLY A 54 -14.35 -27.74 -8.28
N THR A 55 -13.90 -28.90 -8.77
CA THR A 55 -14.36 -29.46 -10.06
C THR A 55 -15.81 -29.90 -9.98
N PHE A 56 -16.22 -30.55 -8.89
CA PHE A 56 -17.61 -30.94 -8.65
C PHE A 56 -18.55 -29.72 -8.61
N VAL A 57 -18.18 -28.69 -7.85
CA VAL A 57 -18.95 -27.44 -7.73
C VAL A 57 -19.09 -26.74 -9.09
N SER A 58 -17.97 -26.57 -9.80
CA SER A 58 -17.93 -25.76 -11.03
C SER A 58 -18.46 -26.45 -12.28
N LYS A 59 -18.32 -27.78 -12.40
CA LYS A 59 -18.73 -28.53 -13.60
C LYS A 59 -20.08 -29.22 -13.48
N PHE A 60 -20.60 -29.43 -12.27
CA PHE A 60 -21.84 -30.16 -12.06
C PHE A 60 -22.88 -29.28 -11.33
N CYS A 61 -22.58 -28.85 -10.11
CA CYS A 61 -23.54 -28.12 -9.26
C CYS A 61 -23.97 -26.77 -9.85
N LEU A 62 -23.00 -25.93 -10.21
CA LEU A 62 -23.28 -24.61 -10.77
C LEU A 62 -24.01 -24.67 -12.12
N PRO A 63 -23.55 -25.46 -13.11
CA PRO A 63 -24.29 -25.76 -14.33
C PRO A 63 -25.75 -26.17 -14.13
N ALA A 64 -26.01 -27.12 -13.22
CA ALA A 64 -27.37 -27.59 -12.97
C ALA A 64 -28.26 -26.50 -12.38
N LEU A 65 -27.74 -25.75 -11.41
CA LEU A 65 -28.43 -24.61 -10.81
C LEU A 65 -28.79 -23.56 -11.87
N LEU A 66 -27.82 -23.17 -12.71
CA LEU A 66 -28.03 -22.15 -13.74
C LEU A 66 -29.02 -22.59 -14.82
N PHE A 67 -28.89 -23.83 -15.30
CA PHE A 67 -29.80 -24.35 -16.30
C PHE A 67 -31.24 -24.39 -15.75
N GLN A 68 -31.43 -24.88 -14.53
CA GLN A 68 -32.74 -24.91 -13.88
C GLN A 68 -33.32 -23.50 -13.71
N SER A 69 -32.57 -22.58 -13.11
CA SER A 69 -33.02 -21.22 -12.85
C SER A 69 -33.34 -20.44 -14.14
N MET A 70 -32.58 -20.66 -15.23
CA MET A 70 -32.87 -20.05 -16.53
C MET A 70 -34.09 -20.68 -17.21
N CYS A 71 -34.28 -21.99 -17.06
CA CYS A 71 -35.41 -22.67 -17.68
C CYS A 71 -36.75 -22.30 -17.02
N GLU A 72 -36.76 -21.99 -15.72
CA GLU A 72 -37.95 -21.58 -14.94
C GLU A 72 -38.20 -20.06 -14.96
N LEU A 73 -37.27 -19.28 -15.55
CA LEU A 73 -37.29 -17.82 -15.53
C LEU A 73 -38.47 -17.22 -16.32
N LYS A 74 -39.15 -16.21 -15.74
CA LYS A 74 -40.22 -15.48 -16.42
C LYS A 74 -39.71 -14.17 -17.04
N PHE A 75 -39.25 -14.22 -18.28
CA PHE A 75 -38.69 -13.05 -18.99
C PHE A 75 -39.63 -11.84 -19.08
N SER A 76 -40.95 -12.04 -19.03
CA SER A 76 -41.93 -10.94 -19.04
C SER A 76 -41.88 -10.06 -17.78
N GLN A 77 -41.34 -10.55 -16.66
CA GLN A 77 -41.24 -9.82 -15.39
C GLN A 77 -39.85 -9.18 -15.21
N VAL A 78 -38.96 -9.33 -16.20
CA VAL A 78 -37.59 -8.84 -16.09
C VAL A 78 -37.53 -7.37 -16.46
N ASN A 79 -37.04 -6.55 -15.53
CA ASN A 79 -36.70 -5.16 -15.83
C ASN A 79 -35.33 -5.12 -16.54
N TRP A 80 -35.39 -4.98 -17.87
CA TRP A 80 -34.19 -4.89 -18.72
C TRP A 80 -33.44 -3.58 -18.57
N ILE A 81 -34.13 -2.49 -18.17
CA ILE A 81 -33.50 -1.19 -17.90
C ILE A 81 -32.58 -1.35 -16.70
N PHE A 82 -33.09 -1.91 -15.61
CA PHE A 82 -32.32 -2.23 -14.42
C PHE A 82 -31.08 -3.09 -14.70
N LEU A 83 -31.22 -4.18 -15.47
CA LEU A 83 -30.08 -5.01 -15.88
C LEU A 83 -29.06 -4.23 -16.72
N GLY A 84 -29.55 -3.38 -17.62
CA GLY A 84 -28.74 -2.46 -18.42
C GLY A 84 -27.96 -1.47 -17.56
N SER A 85 -28.60 -0.89 -16.53
CA SER A 85 -27.97 0.03 -15.57
C SER A 85 -26.80 -0.62 -14.83
N ILE A 86 -26.98 -1.86 -14.35
CA ILE A 86 -25.89 -2.62 -13.71
C ILE A 86 -24.75 -2.89 -14.70
N LEU A 87 -25.07 -3.27 -15.95
CA LEU A 87 -24.05 -3.51 -16.97
C LEU A 87 -23.28 -2.23 -17.31
N ILE A 88 -23.95 -1.08 -17.45
CA ILE A 88 -23.33 0.22 -17.69
C ILE A 88 -22.42 0.60 -16.52
N ALA A 89 -22.88 0.45 -15.29
CA ALA A 89 -22.09 0.73 -14.10
C ALA A 89 -20.82 -0.13 -14.04
N LYS A 90 -20.95 -1.45 -14.24
CA LYS A 90 -19.80 -2.35 -14.31
C LYS A 90 -18.86 -2.01 -15.47
N THR A 91 -19.40 -1.63 -16.62
CA THR A 91 -18.61 -1.21 -17.78
C THR A 91 -17.79 0.05 -17.47
N GLY A 92 -18.40 1.05 -16.82
CA GLY A 92 -17.71 2.25 -16.37
C GLY A 92 -16.57 1.95 -15.41
N VAL A 93 -16.81 1.13 -14.38
CA VAL A 93 -15.77 0.70 -13.43
C VAL A 93 -14.69 -0.14 -14.11
N PHE A 94 -15.06 -1.02 -15.04
CA PHE A 94 -14.12 -1.84 -15.81
C PHE A 94 -13.11 -0.96 -16.55
N PHE A 95 -13.59 -0.01 -17.35
CA PHE A 95 -12.73 0.87 -18.12
C PHE A 95 -11.96 1.86 -17.24
N ALA A 96 -12.56 2.34 -16.13
CA ALA A 96 -11.86 3.19 -15.18
C ALA A 96 -10.64 2.47 -14.58
N VAL A 97 -10.80 1.24 -14.09
CA VAL A 97 -9.71 0.43 -13.53
C VAL A 97 -8.70 0.05 -14.61
N PHE A 98 -9.17 -0.28 -15.82
CA PHE A 98 -8.30 -0.60 -16.95
C PHE A 98 -7.39 0.58 -17.32
N CYS A 99 -7.97 1.76 -17.51
CA CYS A 99 -7.25 2.99 -17.83
C CYS A 99 -6.31 3.38 -16.68
N ALA A 100 -6.78 3.35 -15.43
CA ALA A 100 -5.93 3.63 -14.27
C ALA A 100 -4.72 2.68 -14.21
N THR A 101 -4.92 1.38 -14.44
CA THR A 101 -3.83 0.40 -14.42
C THR A 101 -2.81 0.64 -15.53
N ILE A 102 -3.25 1.05 -16.73
CA ILE A 102 -2.37 1.41 -17.86
C ILE A 102 -1.56 2.67 -17.57
N VAL A 103 -2.19 3.66 -16.95
CA VAL A 103 -1.54 4.93 -16.58
C VAL A 103 -0.49 4.68 -15.49
N VAL A 104 -0.80 3.80 -14.53
CA VAL A 104 0.01 3.51 -13.35
C VAL A 104 1.16 2.53 -13.63
N LYS A 105 0.94 1.45 -14.39
CA LYS A 105 1.99 0.46 -14.71
C LYS A 105 2.70 0.75 -16.04
N ARG A 106 4.00 1.03 -15.99
CA ARG A 106 4.87 1.14 -17.17
C ARG A 106 6.10 0.21 -17.00
N PRO A 107 6.48 -0.61 -18.00
CA PRO A 107 5.91 -0.73 -19.35
C PRO A 107 4.46 -1.24 -19.36
N LEU A 108 3.76 -0.99 -20.47
CA LEU A 108 2.32 -1.23 -20.61
C LEU A 108 1.96 -2.70 -20.32
N ASN A 109 1.41 -2.95 -19.13
CA ASN A 109 1.00 -4.27 -18.68
C ASN A 109 -0.50 -4.49 -18.93
N LEU A 110 -0.86 -4.67 -20.21
CA LEU A 110 -2.25 -4.90 -20.66
C LEU A 110 -2.90 -6.10 -19.94
N GLY A 111 -2.13 -7.14 -19.64
CA GLY A 111 -2.65 -8.30 -18.92
C GLY A 111 -3.04 -8.00 -17.47
N CYS A 112 -2.27 -7.17 -16.75
CA CYS A 112 -2.68 -6.71 -15.42
C CYS A 112 -3.90 -5.80 -15.49
N ALA A 113 -3.97 -4.90 -16.49
CA ALA A 113 -5.10 -4.00 -16.66
C ALA A 113 -6.41 -4.77 -16.90
N GLY A 114 -6.39 -5.77 -17.79
CA GLY A 114 -7.55 -6.64 -18.01
C GLY A 114 -7.93 -7.45 -16.77
N LEU A 115 -6.95 -8.05 -16.08
CA LEU A 115 -7.19 -8.86 -14.89
C LEU A 115 -7.75 -8.05 -13.70
N TYR A 116 -7.21 -6.86 -13.45
CA TYR A 116 -7.65 -5.96 -12.38
C TYR A 116 -9.04 -5.40 -12.66
N ALA A 117 -9.35 -5.09 -13.92
CA ALA A 117 -10.69 -4.67 -14.31
C ALA A 117 -11.72 -5.80 -14.10
N ILE A 118 -11.39 -7.05 -14.47
CA ILE A 118 -12.23 -8.22 -14.17
C ILE A 118 -12.40 -8.39 -12.65
N PHE A 119 -11.33 -8.23 -11.87
CA PHE A 119 -11.40 -8.34 -10.41
C PHE A 119 -12.43 -7.38 -9.80
N CYS A 120 -12.48 -6.14 -10.26
CA CYS A 120 -13.38 -5.12 -9.73
C CYS A 120 -14.84 -5.26 -10.19
N THR A 121 -15.14 -6.04 -11.24
CA THR A 121 -16.51 -6.17 -11.78
C THR A 121 -17.12 -7.55 -11.63
N GLN A 122 -16.30 -8.58 -11.47
CA GLN A 122 -16.75 -9.95 -11.29
C GLN A 122 -16.98 -10.26 -9.80
N SER A 123 -18.25 -10.20 -9.39
CA SER A 123 -18.72 -10.48 -8.03
C SER A 123 -18.94 -11.99 -7.79
N ASN A 124 -18.86 -12.43 -6.54
CA ASN A 124 -19.24 -13.77 -6.12
C ASN A 124 -20.76 -13.91 -6.03
N ASP A 125 -21.41 -13.83 -7.19
CA ASP A 125 -22.86 -13.73 -7.36
C ASP A 125 -23.59 -14.95 -6.76
N PHE A 126 -23.12 -16.16 -7.06
CA PHE A 126 -23.87 -17.37 -6.71
C PHE A 126 -23.57 -17.90 -5.31
N ALA A 127 -22.29 -17.97 -4.89
CA ALA A 127 -21.96 -18.62 -3.63
C ALA A 127 -22.28 -17.71 -2.42
N LEU A 128 -22.03 -16.41 -2.54
CA LEU A 128 -22.32 -15.43 -1.49
C LEU A 128 -23.55 -14.57 -1.80
N GLY A 129 -23.69 -14.06 -3.02
CA GLY A 129 -24.76 -13.13 -3.36
C GLY A 129 -26.17 -13.72 -3.24
N TYR A 130 -26.39 -14.93 -3.78
CA TYR A 130 -27.72 -15.55 -3.79
C TYR A 130 -28.29 -15.82 -2.38
N PRO A 131 -27.60 -16.49 -1.44
CA PRO A 131 -28.13 -16.70 -0.09
C PRO A 131 -28.49 -15.40 0.64
N ILE A 132 -27.73 -14.34 0.37
CA ILE A 132 -27.89 -13.03 1.03
C ILE A 132 -29.10 -12.30 0.47
N LEU A 133 -29.27 -12.29 -0.86
CA LEU A 133 -30.49 -11.75 -1.48
C LEU A 133 -31.71 -12.58 -1.11
N GLN A 134 -31.58 -13.90 -1.01
CA GLN A 134 -32.67 -14.78 -0.60
C GLN A 134 -33.14 -14.44 0.82
N ALA A 135 -32.22 -14.27 1.76
CA ALA A 135 -32.58 -13.87 3.12
C ALA A 135 -33.27 -12.50 3.19
N LEU A 136 -32.98 -11.62 2.25
CA LEU A 136 -33.47 -10.23 2.25
C LEU A 136 -34.79 -10.05 1.50
N TYR A 137 -34.86 -10.55 0.28
CA TYR A 137 -35.92 -10.24 -0.68
C TYR A 137 -36.89 -11.39 -0.93
N ASN A 138 -36.66 -12.60 -0.41
CA ASN A 138 -37.54 -13.74 -0.68
C ASN A 138 -39.01 -13.49 -0.31
N ASP A 139 -39.23 -12.80 0.82
CA ASP A 139 -40.59 -12.55 1.32
C ASP A 139 -41.21 -11.27 0.75
N SER A 140 -40.38 -10.33 0.27
CA SER A 140 -40.83 -9.02 -0.22
C SER A 140 -40.88 -8.91 -1.74
N HIS A 141 -39.79 -9.28 -2.42
CA HIS A 141 -39.58 -9.16 -3.87
C HIS A 141 -38.85 -10.41 -4.42
N PRO A 142 -39.51 -11.59 -4.44
CA PRO A 142 -38.89 -12.85 -4.90
C PRO A 142 -38.37 -12.79 -6.35
N GLU A 143 -38.93 -11.90 -7.18
CA GLU A 143 -38.47 -11.62 -8.53
C GLU A 143 -37.02 -11.10 -8.59
N TYR A 144 -36.52 -10.43 -7.55
CA TYR A 144 -35.15 -9.91 -7.53
C TYR A 144 -34.09 -11.02 -7.49
N LEU A 145 -34.43 -12.17 -6.92
CA LEU A 145 -33.57 -13.36 -6.90
C LEU A 145 -33.27 -13.86 -8.31
N GLN A 146 -34.18 -13.62 -9.25
CA GLN A 146 -34.02 -14.05 -10.63
C GLN A 146 -32.98 -13.20 -11.38
N TYR A 147 -32.80 -11.93 -10.99
CA TYR A 147 -31.85 -11.03 -11.64
C TYR A 147 -30.41 -11.47 -11.50
N ILE A 148 -30.01 -12.07 -10.36
CA ILE A 148 -28.62 -12.50 -10.16
C ILE A 148 -28.17 -13.55 -11.18
N TYR A 149 -29.10 -14.41 -11.60
CA TYR A 149 -28.84 -15.44 -12.60
C TYR A 149 -28.70 -14.88 -14.03
N LEU A 150 -29.19 -13.67 -14.30
CA LEU A 150 -28.99 -12.96 -15.57
C LEU A 150 -27.77 -12.04 -15.52
N ILE A 151 -27.58 -11.30 -14.42
CA ILE A 151 -26.50 -10.32 -14.27
C ILE A 151 -25.13 -10.98 -14.42
N ALA A 152 -24.92 -12.15 -13.80
CA ALA A 152 -23.60 -12.79 -13.81
C ALA A 152 -23.20 -13.28 -15.21
N PRO A 153 -24.03 -14.03 -15.97
CA PRO A 153 -23.70 -14.42 -17.35
C PRO A 153 -23.58 -13.23 -18.30
N ILE A 154 -24.45 -12.21 -18.19
CA ILE A 154 -24.36 -10.99 -19.02
C ILE A 154 -22.99 -10.32 -18.79
N SER A 155 -22.60 -10.12 -17.53
CA SER A 155 -21.29 -9.55 -17.20
C SER A 155 -20.13 -10.39 -17.73
N LEU A 156 -20.22 -11.72 -17.66
CA LEU A 156 -19.20 -12.64 -18.17
C LEU A 156 -19.10 -12.63 -19.70
N VAL A 157 -20.20 -12.46 -20.42
CA VAL A 157 -20.22 -12.46 -21.89
C VAL A 157 -19.75 -11.11 -22.45
N PHE A 158 -20.05 -10.00 -21.79
CA PHE A 158 -19.70 -8.67 -22.30
C PHE A 158 -18.34 -8.15 -21.83
N LEU A 159 -17.99 -8.30 -20.55
CA LEU A 159 -16.79 -7.67 -19.97
C LEU A 159 -15.56 -8.58 -19.99
N ASN A 160 -15.70 -9.85 -19.60
CA ASN A 160 -14.56 -10.75 -19.51
C ASN A 160 -13.83 -11.01 -20.83
N PRO A 161 -14.46 -11.05 -22.02
CA PRO A 161 -13.73 -11.22 -23.28
C PRO A 161 -12.73 -10.11 -23.49
N ILE A 162 -13.10 -8.87 -23.17
CA ILE A 162 -12.22 -7.70 -23.29
C ILE A 162 -10.96 -7.93 -22.43
N GLY A 163 -11.14 -8.34 -21.16
CA GLY A 163 -10.02 -8.65 -20.27
C GLY A 163 -9.17 -9.84 -20.75
N PHE A 164 -9.79 -10.93 -21.22
CA PHE A 164 -9.08 -12.10 -21.76
C PHE A 164 -8.28 -11.78 -23.00
N VAL A 165 -8.83 -10.99 -23.94
CA VAL A 165 -8.09 -10.53 -25.12
C VAL A 165 -6.83 -9.76 -24.71
N PHE A 166 -6.93 -8.85 -23.73
CA PHE A 166 -5.76 -8.11 -23.26
C PHE A 166 -4.72 -8.99 -22.54
N MET A 167 -5.17 -9.99 -21.77
CA MET A 167 -4.27 -10.97 -21.15
C MET A 167 -3.57 -11.85 -22.19
N GLU A 168 -4.28 -12.31 -23.23
CA GLU A 168 -3.73 -13.14 -24.30
C GLU A 168 -2.78 -12.33 -25.20
N VAL A 169 -3.11 -11.08 -25.53
CA VAL A 169 -2.21 -10.16 -26.26
C VAL A 169 -0.91 -9.92 -25.47
N HIS A 170 -1.01 -9.77 -24.15
CA HIS A 170 0.17 -9.62 -23.30
C HIS A 170 1.02 -10.89 -23.27
N LYS A 171 0.40 -12.07 -23.17
CA LYS A 171 1.08 -13.38 -23.21
C LYS A 171 1.73 -13.64 -24.57
N ASN A 172 1.05 -13.31 -25.66
CA ASN A 172 1.54 -13.51 -27.02
C ASN A 172 2.72 -12.58 -27.34
N LYS A 173 2.76 -11.35 -26.83
CA LYS A 173 3.93 -10.46 -26.94
C LYS A 173 5.21 -11.07 -26.35
N LYS A 174 5.11 -11.93 -25.34
CA LYS A 174 6.28 -12.61 -24.74
C LYS A 174 6.75 -13.83 -25.54
N HIS A 175 5.89 -14.43 -26.36
CA HIS A 175 6.18 -15.71 -27.01
C HIS A 175 6.10 -15.70 -28.56
N HIS A 176 5.64 -14.62 -29.20
CA HIS A 176 5.50 -14.48 -30.67
C HIS A 176 4.85 -15.70 -31.36
N LYS A 177 3.78 -16.27 -30.79
CA LYS A 177 3.23 -17.55 -31.27
C LYS A 177 2.06 -17.45 -32.24
N HIS A 178 1.19 -16.44 -32.17
CA HIS A 178 -0.07 -16.43 -32.95
C HIS A 178 -0.45 -15.05 -33.52
N SER A 179 -1.20 -15.07 -34.65
CA SER A 179 -1.84 -13.89 -35.24
C SER A 179 -3.00 -13.39 -34.37
N THR A 180 -3.24 -12.07 -34.33
CA THR A 180 -4.27 -11.40 -33.51
C THR A 180 -5.68 -11.95 -33.74
N GLY A 181 -6.02 -12.39 -34.96
CA GLY A 181 -7.32 -13.00 -35.26
C GLY A 181 -7.51 -14.38 -34.63
N VAL A 182 -6.43 -15.18 -34.55
CA VAL A 182 -6.44 -16.51 -33.91
C VAL A 182 -6.58 -16.37 -32.39
N VAL A 183 -5.99 -15.32 -31.81
CA VAL A 183 -6.15 -14.96 -30.40
C VAL A 183 -7.62 -14.67 -30.08
N PHE A 184 -8.29 -13.85 -30.90
CA PHE A 184 -9.71 -13.54 -30.69
C PHE A 184 -10.59 -14.79 -30.78
N LEU A 185 -10.35 -15.66 -31.78
CA LEU A 185 -11.10 -16.90 -31.96
C LEU A 185 -10.88 -17.88 -30.78
N HIS A 186 -9.65 -18.00 -30.28
CA HIS A 186 -9.33 -18.84 -29.13
C HIS A 186 -10.02 -18.34 -27.85
N VAL A 187 -9.99 -17.03 -27.60
CA VAL A 187 -10.68 -16.42 -26.46
C VAL A 187 -12.19 -16.62 -26.57
N PHE A 188 -12.78 -16.34 -27.74
CA PHE A 188 -14.21 -16.53 -27.98
C PHE A 188 -14.64 -17.99 -27.78
N LYS A 189 -13.87 -18.95 -28.30
CA LYS A 189 -14.12 -20.38 -28.08
C LYS A 189 -14.04 -20.73 -26.59
N GLY A 190 -13.08 -20.18 -25.85
CA GLY A 190 -12.95 -20.38 -24.40
C GLY A 190 -14.15 -19.82 -23.61
N ILE A 191 -14.71 -18.69 -24.03
CA ILE A 191 -15.89 -18.06 -23.40
C ILE A 191 -17.15 -18.87 -23.67
N VAL A 192 -17.39 -19.26 -24.92
CA VAL A 192 -18.56 -20.08 -25.27
C VAL A 192 -18.47 -21.46 -24.61
N SER A 193 -17.26 -21.98 -24.41
CA SER A 193 -17.01 -23.22 -23.65
C SER A 193 -17.07 -23.03 -22.13
N ASN A 194 -17.26 -21.81 -21.63
CA ASN A 194 -17.40 -21.58 -20.20
C ASN A 194 -18.70 -22.23 -19.72
N PRO A 195 -18.66 -23.16 -18.74
CA PRO A 195 -19.84 -23.87 -18.28
C PRO A 195 -21.00 -22.94 -17.87
N ILE A 196 -20.69 -21.76 -17.32
CA ILE A 196 -21.69 -20.77 -16.91
C ILE A 196 -22.43 -20.22 -18.13
N VAL A 197 -21.69 -19.74 -19.14
CA VAL A 197 -22.27 -19.15 -20.36
C VAL A 197 -23.04 -20.20 -21.15
N PHE A 198 -22.42 -21.37 -21.35
CA PHE A 198 -23.01 -22.47 -22.09
C PHE A 198 -24.32 -22.95 -21.47
N MET A 199 -24.35 -23.19 -20.16
CA MET A 199 -25.54 -23.68 -19.47
C MET A 199 -26.62 -22.61 -19.34
N THR A 200 -26.25 -21.34 -19.22
CA THR A 200 -27.23 -20.24 -19.27
C THR A 200 -27.90 -20.20 -20.65
N ALA A 201 -27.13 -20.28 -21.74
CA ALA A 201 -27.68 -20.28 -23.10
C ALA A 201 -28.62 -21.47 -23.35
N ILE A 202 -28.23 -22.68 -22.92
CA ILE A 202 -29.09 -23.87 -23.02
C ILE A 202 -30.32 -23.73 -22.11
N GLY A 203 -30.20 -23.13 -20.92
CA GLY A 203 -31.32 -22.87 -20.03
C GLY A 203 -32.34 -21.90 -20.62
N ILE A 204 -31.87 -20.82 -21.26
CA ILE A 204 -32.73 -19.88 -22.00
C ILE A 204 -33.44 -20.61 -23.16
N ALA A 205 -32.72 -21.43 -23.94
CA ALA A 205 -33.34 -22.24 -25.00
C ALA A 205 -34.39 -23.22 -24.42
N GLY A 206 -34.07 -23.85 -23.28
CA GLY A 206 -34.98 -24.72 -22.54
C GLY A 206 -36.24 -24.01 -22.07
N ASN A 207 -36.15 -22.75 -21.64
CA ASN A 207 -37.31 -21.95 -21.24
C ASN A 207 -38.35 -21.85 -22.38
N PHE A 208 -37.89 -21.58 -23.61
CA PHE A 208 -38.76 -21.49 -24.79
C PHE A 208 -39.29 -22.86 -25.23
N ILE A 209 -38.48 -23.91 -25.14
CA ILE A 209 -38.86 -25.28 -25.55
C ILE A 209 -39.88 -25.88 -24.57
N PHE A 210 -39.62 -25.76 -23.27
CA PHE A 210 -40.39 -26.41 -22.21
C PHE A 210 -41.44 -25.50 -21.54
N LYS A 211 -41.71 -24.32 -22.12
CA LYS A 211 -42.72 -23.35 -21.66
C LYS A 211 -42.60 -23.04 -20.16
N GLN A 212 -41.41 -22.63 -19.73
CA GLN A 212 -41.10 -22.22 -18.34
C GLN A 212 -41.18 -23.34 -17.28
N THR A 213 -41.18 -24.63 -17.68
CA THR A 213 -41.19 -25.77 -16.74
C THR A 213 -40.15 -26.81 -17.13
N VAL A 214 -39.37 -27.32 -16.17
CA VAL A 214 -38.44 -28.44 -16.44
C VAL A 214 -39.20 -29.76 -16.29
N PRO A 215 -39.01 -30.77 -17.18
CA PRO A 215 -39.62 -32.09 -17.01
C PRO A 215 -39.30 -32.68 -15.63
N TYR A 216 -40.31 -33.21 -14.93
CA TYR A 216 -40.26 -33.60 -13.51
C TYR A 216 -39.00 -34.38 -13.11
N VAL A 217 -38.65 -35.43 -13.87
CA VAL A 217 -37.49 -36.29 -13.59
C VAL A 217 -36.16 -35.53 -13.68
N ILE A 218 -36.03 -34.64 -14.67
CA ILE A 218 -34.81 -33.84 -14.87
C ILE A 218 -34.76 -32.74 -13.81
N GLY A 219 -35.90 -32.12 -13.50
CA GLY A 219 -36.02 -31.07 -12.49
C GLY A 219 -35.56 -31.53 -11.11
N ASP A 220 -35.99 -32.71 -10.65
CA ASP A 220 -35.59 -33.24 -9.34
C ASP A 220 -34.09 -33.51 -9.25
N ILE A 221 -33.48 -34.05 -10.32
CA ILE A 221 -32.02 -34.28 -10.38
C ILE A 221 -31.26 -32.95 -10.32
N LEU A 222 -31.68 -31.98 -11.12
CA LEU A 222 -31.06 -30.66 -11.15
C LEU A 222 -31.20 -29.93 -9.82
N LYS A 223 -32.36 -30.06 -9.16
CA LYS A 223 -32.63 -29.46 -7.85
C LYS A 223 -31.73 -30.02 -6.76
N VAL A 224 -31.53 -31.34 -6.72
CA VAL A 224 -30.60 -31.96 -5.76
C VAL A 224 -29.17 -31.46 -5.99
N LEU A 225 -28.74 -31.38 -7.26
CA LEU A 225 -27.40 -30.93 -7.61
C LEU A 225 -27.20 -29.42 -7.38
N GLY A 226 -28.23 -28.62 -7.63
CA GLY A 226 -28.26 -27.18 -7.37
C GLY A 226 -28.26 -26.87 -5.87
N ASN A 227 -29.01 -27.61 -5.05
CA ASN A 227 -29.02 -27.45 -3.59
C ASN A 227 -27.65 -27.75 -2.96
N ALA A 228 -26.87 -28.66 -3.55
CA ALA A 228 -25.51 -28.94 -3.10
C ALA A 228 -24.55 -27.76 -3.35
N PHE A 229 -24.84 -26.87 -4.30
CA PHE A 229 -23.93 -25.80 -4.74
C PHE A 229 -23.55 -24.84 -3.60
N SER A 230 -24.52 -24.21 -2.93
CA SER A 230 -24.23 -23.11 -2.00
C SER A 230 -23.28 -23.50 -0.87
N ALA A 231 -23.56 -24.60 -0.16
CA ALA A 231 -22.72 -25.06 0.94
C ALA A 231 -21.33 -25.51 0.47
N THR A 232 -21.26 -26.29 -0.61
CA THR A 232 -19.98 -26.83 -1.11
C THR A 232 -19.11 -25.73 -1.75
N ALA A 233 -19.71 -24.72 -2.39
CA ALA A 233 -19.01 -23.59 -2.97
C ALA A 233 -18.41 -22.66 -1.91
N LEU A 234 -19.16 -22.35 -0.85
CA LEU A 234 -18.68 -21.56 0.29
C LEU A 234 -17.56 -22.29 1.05
N PHE A 235 -17.71 -23.59 1.26
CA PHE A 235 -16.68 -24.42 1.88
C PHE A 235 -15.41 -24.48 1.01
N TYR A 236 -15.56 -24.67 -0.30
CA TYR A 236 -14.45 -24.64 -1.26
C TYR A 236 -13.77 -23.26 -1.34
N LEU A 237 -14.53 -22.17 -1.21
CA LEU A 237 -13.97 -20.83 -1.08
C LEU A 237 -13.05 -20.77 0.13
N GLY A 238 -13.51 -21.19 1.32
CA GLY A 238 -12.72 -21.26 2.54
C GLY A 238 -11.41 -22.05 2.38
N LEU A 239 -11.47 -23.22 1.75
CA LEU A 239 -10.29 -24.04 1.45
C LEU A 239 -9.23 -23.29 0.63
N ASN A 240 -9.65 -22.48 -0.35
CA ASN A 240 -8.74 -21.73 -1.21
C ASN A 240 -8.10 -20.51 -0.55
N LEU A 241 -8.64 -20.02 0.58
CA LEU A 241 -8.07 -18.89 1.32
C LEU A 241 -6.80 -19.29 2.09
N VAL A 242 -6.58 -20.59 2.33
CA VAL A 242 -5.48 -21.09 3.14
C VAL A 242 -4.12 -20.79 2.49
N GLY A 243 -3.25 -20.09 3.24
CA GLY A 243 -1.87 -19.82 2.82
C GLY A 243 -1.70 -18.72 1.78
N LYS A 244 -2.79 -18.06 1.34
CA LYS A 244 -2.77 -17.02 0.31
C LYS A 244 -2.39 -15.61 0.79
N LEU A 245 -2.36 -15.39 2.10
CA LEU A 245 -1.95 -14.12 2.72
C LEU A 245 -0.44 -14.04 3.03
N LYS A 246 0.33 -15.09 2.71
CA LYS A 246 1.77 -15.11 2.97
C LYS A 246 2.51 -14.40 1.83
N GLY A 247 3.16 -13.27 2.11
CA GLY A 247 4.22 -12.74 1.24
C GLY A 247 4.10 -11.27 0.80
N GLN A 248 3.01 -10.56 1.13
CA GLN A 248 2.86 -9.14 0.77
C GLN A 248 2.56 -8.29 2.01
N LEU A 249 3.56 -8.02 2.86
CA LEU A 249 3.45 -7.03 3.93
C LEU A 249 4.26 -5.79 3.52
N GLY A 250 3.64 -4.61 3.53
CA GLY A 250 4.26 -3.33 3.10
C GLY A 250 3.73 -2.80 1.76
N ILE A 251 4.60 -2.22 0.91
CA ILE A 251 4.22 -1.59 -0.38
C ILE A 251 3.40 -2.53 -1.28
N GLY A 252 3.67 -3.84 -1.21
CA GLY A 252 2.94 -4.86 -1.96
C GLY A 252 1.42 -4.89 -1.72
N LEU A 253 0.94 -4.34 -0.59
CA LEU A 253 -0.49 -4.26 -0.25
C LEU A 253 -1.24 -3.11 -0.91
N VAL A 254 -0.54 -2.18 -1.55
CA VAL A 254 -1.19 -0.99 -2.12
C VAL A 254 -2.16 -1.35 -3.24
N VAL A 255 -1.73 -2.18 -4.19
CA VAL A 255 -2.61 -2.62 -5.28
C VAL A 255 -3.79 -3.42 -4.73
N PRO A 256 -3.62 -4.37 -3.79
CA PRO A 256 -4.75 -5.02 -3.13
C PRO A 256 -5.74 -4.06 -2.47
N ILE A 257 -5.27 -3.09 -1.67
CA ILE A 257 -6.15 -2.12 -1.00
C ILE A 257 -6.96 -1.32 -2.02
N LEU A 258 -6.33 -0.86 -3.11
CA LEU A 258 -7.02 -0.13 -4.19
C LEU A 258 -8.11 -0.98 -4.85
N LEU A 259 -7.81 -2.24 -5.16
CA LEU A 259 -8.77 -3.14 -5.80
C LEU A 259 -9.96 -3.45 -4.87
N ILE A 260 -9.70 -3.68 -3.58
CA ILE A 260 -10.74 -3.90 -2.57
C ILE A 260 -11.61 -2.65 -2.42
N ALA A 261 -11.00 -1.47 -2.34
CA ALA A 261 -11.70 -0.20 -2.25
C ALA A 261 -12.58 0.06 -3.48
N THR A 262 -12.05 -0.16 -4.68
CA THR A 262 -12.84 0.00 -5.91
C THR A 262 -14.01 -1.00 -5.95
N LYS A 263 -13.79 -2.26 -5.54
CA LYS A 263 -14.84 -3.28 -5.56
C LYS A 263 -15.90 -3.09 -4.49
N SER A 264 -15.51 -2.70 -3.27
CA SER A 264 -16.37 -2.73 -2.08
C SER A 264 -17.00 -1.38 -1.76
N ILE A 265 -16.48 -0.29 -2.35
CA ILE A 265 -16.99 1.08 -2.12
C ILE A 265 -17.32 1.75 -3.45
N LEU A 266 -16.38 1.82 -4.41
CA LEU A 266 -16.63 2.56 -5.65
C LEU A 266 -17.73 1.91 -6.51
N LEU A 267 -17.67 0.58 -6.71
CA LEU A 267 -18.68 -0.14 -7.48
C LEU A 267 -20.09 0.02 -6.92
N PRO A 268 -20.39 -0.23 -5.62
CA PRO A 268 -21.75 -0.08 -5.09
C PRO A 268 -22.30 1.33 -5.23
N LEU A 269 -21.47 2.35 -5.00
CA LEU A 269 -21.85 3.76 -5.18
C LEU A 269 -22.16 4.07 -6.65
N PHE A 270 -21.30 3.61 -7.56
CA PHE A 270 -21.48 3.85 -8.98
C PHE A 270 -22.68 3.09 -9.56
N THR A 271 -22.93 1.85 -9.11
CA THR A 271 -24.13 1.09 -9.51
C THR A 271 -25.39 1.78 -9.06
N TRP A 272 -25.42 2.28 -7.82
CA TRP A 272 -26.57 2.98 -7.29
C TRP A 272 -26.87 4.28 -8.05
N GLU A 273 -25.85 5.10 -8.31
CA GLU A 273 -25.99 6.35 -9.08
C GLU A 273 -26.57 6.09 -10.48
N VAL A 274 -25.98 5.13 -11.21
CA VAL A 274 -26.39 4.80 -12.58
C VAL A 274 -27.83 4.28 -12.62
N ILE A 275 -28.25 3.47 -11.64
CA ILE A 275 -29.63 3.01 -11.52
C ILE A 275 -30.57 4.19 -11.25
N GLY A 276 -30.22 5.08 -10.31
CA GLY A 276 -31.02 6.26 -10.00
C GLY A 276 -31.24 7.17 -11.22
N TRP A 277 -30.21 7.33 -12.06
CA TRP A 277 -30.30 8.17 -13.26
C TRP A 277 -31.16 7.53 -14.35
N LEU A 278 -31.02 6.23 -14.61
CA LEU A 278 -31.69 5.53 -15.71
C LEU A 278 -33.14 5.12 -15.38
N GLU A 279 -33.49 4.94 -14.11
CA GLU A 279 -34.83 4.49 -13.66
C GLU A 279 -35.76 5.65 -13.24
N THR A 280 -35.44 6.91 -13.57
CA THR A 280 -36.24 8.10 -13.22
C THR A 280 -37.66 8.13 -13.79
N GLY A 281 -38.01 7.21 -14.70
CA GLY A 281 -39.34 7.10 -15.31
C GLY A 281 -40.33 6.14 -14.62
N GLN A 282 -39.91 5.40 -13.58
CA GLN A 282 -40.75 4.46 -12.82
C GLN A 282 -41.25 5.10 -11.51
N SER A 283 -42.21 4.47 -10.83
CA SER A 283 -42.72 4.97 -9.54
C SER A 283 -41.61 5.13 -8.50
N PHE A 284 -41.58 6.24 -7.78
CA PHE A 284 -40.47 6.66 -6.89
C PHE A 284 -39.99 5.54 -5.93
N ASN A 285 -40.93 4.82 -5.31
CA ASN A 285 -40.61 3.74 -4.35
C ASN A 285 -39.93 2.53 -5.01
N GLN A 286 -40.26 2.23 -6.27
CA GLN A 286 -39.70 1.09 -6.99
C GLN A 286 -38.25 1.40 -7.43
N SER A 287 -37.99 2.59 -7.94
CA SER A 287 -36.63 3.02 -8.30
C SER A 287 -35.70 3.05 -7.09
N GLU A 288 -36.21 3.44 -5.91
CA GLU A 288 -35.44 3.37 -4.66
C GLU A 288 -35.10 1.93 -4.27
N SER A 289 -36.07 1.02 -4.26
CA SER A 289 -35.84 -0.39 -3.92
C SER A 289 -34.83 -1.10 -4.85
N LEU A 290 -34.87 -0.80 -6.14
CA LEU A 290 -33.91 -1.29 -7.15
C LEU A 290 -32.52 -0.67 -6.98
N GLY A 291 -32.46 0.62 -6.64
CA GLY A 291 -31.21 1.29 -6.27
C GLY A 291 -30.56 0.62 -5.06
N MET A 292 -31.35 0.32 -4.03
CA MET A 292 -30.90 -0.37 -2.81
C MET A 292 -30.37 -1.78 -3.11
N TYR A 293 -31.08 -2.54 -3.95
CA TYR A 293 -30.57 -3.82 -4.45
C TYR A 293 -29.23 -3.62 -5.16
N GLY A 294 -29.12 -2.64 -6.06
CA GLY A 294 -27.93 -2.38 -6.85
C GLY A 294 -26.72 -2.03 -5.99
N PHE A 295 -26.93 -1.21 -4.97
CA PHE A 295 -25.91 -0.89 -3.96
C PHE A 295 -25.44 -2.15 -3.22
N LEU A 296 -26.36 -2.92 -2.63
CA LEU A 296 -26.02 -4.17 -1.93
C LEU A 296 -25.29 -5.15 -2.86
N TYR A 297 -25.77 -5.32 -4.08
CA TYR A 297 -25.13 -6.15 -5.10
C TYR A 297 -23.68 -5.72 -5.37
N GLY A 298 -23.42 -4.42 -5.43
CA GLY A 298 -22.08 -3.86 -5.59
C GLY A 298 -21.14 -4.18 -4.44
N THR A 299 -21.63 -4.37 -3.21
CA THR A 299 -20.79 -4.69 -2.03
C THR A 299 -20.28 -6.14 -1.99
N PHE A 300 -20.85 -7.05 -2.80
CA PHE A 300 -20.44 -8.45 -2.82
C PHE A 300 -18.95 -8.61 -3.16
N PRO A 301 -18.18 -9.49 -2.50
CA PRO A 301 -16.76 -9.62 -2.79
C PRO A 301 -16.51 -10.23 -4.17
N SER A 302 -15.29 -10.09 -4.68
CA SER A 302 -14.90 -10.63 -5.99
C SER A 302 -14.94 -12.16 -6.04
N ALA A 303 -15.27 -12.71 -7.20
CA ALA A 303 -15.40 -14.16 -7.38
C ALA A 303 -14.05 -14.90 -7.30
N PRO A 304 -14.01 -16.13 -6.74
CA PRO A 304 -12.80 -16.96 -6.72
C PRO A 304 -12.24 -17.33 -8.10
N SER A 305 -13.11 -17.34 -9.11
CA SER A 305 -12.74 -17.57 -10.53
C SER A 305 -11.68 -16.60 -11.04
N VAL A 306 -11.61 -15.37 -10.51
CA VAL A 306 -10.61 -14.38 -10.94
C VAL A 306 -9.19 -14.83 -10.59
N PHE A 307 -9.00 -15.50 -9.44
CA PHE A 307 -7.72 -16.10 -9.08
C PHE A 307 -7.34 -17.25 -10.02
N LEU A 308 -8.32 -18.05 -10.47
CA LEU A 308 -8.07 -19.10 -11.45
C LEU A 308 -7.56 -18.50 -12.77
N TYR A 309 -8.13 -17.38 -13.24
CA TYR A 309 -7.62 -16.67 -14.42
C TYR A 309 -6.21 -16.14 -14.19
N ALA A 310 -5.94 -15.51 -13.05
CA ALA A 310 -4.60 -15.05 -12.69
C ALA A 310 -3.57 -16.20 -12.72
N SER A 311 -3.96 -17.39 -12.24
CA SER A 311 -3.14 -18.59 -12.23
C SER A 311 -2.88 -19.14 -13.64
N GLN A 312 -3.93 -19.28 -14.46
CA GLN A 312 -3.83 -19.77 -15.84
C GLN A 312 -2.97 -18.89 -16.75
N TYR A 313 -3.06 -17.57 -16.57
CA TYR A 313 -2.31 -16.60 -17.37
C TYR A 313 -0.93 -16.29 -16.79
N GLY A 314 -0.64 -16.67 -15.54
CA GLY A 314 0.65 -16.38 -14.90
C GLY A 314 0.83 -14.90 -14.53
N ILE A 315 -0.25 -14.18 -14.23
CA ILE A 315 -0.25 -12.72 -14.04
C ILE A 315 -0.75 -12.37 -12.63
N ALA A 316 0.06 -11.64 -11.86
CA ALA A 316 -0.31 -11.02 -10.58
C ALA A 316 -1.05 -11.95 -9.58
N GLN A 317 -0.64 -13.22 -9.51
CA GLN A 317 -1.31 -14.25 -8.71
C GLN A 317 -1.41 -13.90 -7.23
N ASP A 318 -0.29 -13.47 -6.62
CA ASP A 318 -0.22 -13.14 -5.20
C ASP A 318 -1.06 -11.91 -4.84
N THR A 319 -1.03 -10.89 -5.71
CA THR A 319 -1.85 -9.69 -5.57
C THR A 319 -3.33 -10.03 -5.62
N ILE A 320 -3.79 -10.77 -6.63
CA ILE A 320 -5.21 -11.15 -6.76
C ILE A 320 -5.65 -12.06 -5.60
N ALA A 321 -4.80 -12.99 -5.18
CA ALA A 321 -5.10 -13.87 -4.06
C ALA A 321 -5.27 -13.07 -2.75
N THR A 322 -4.35 -12.15 -2.48
CA THR A 322 -4.40 -11.26 -1.30
C THR A 322 -5.64 -10.36 -1.35
N SER A 323 -5.91 -9.72 -2.49
CA SER A 323 -7.09 -8.86 -2.68
C SER A 323 -8.40 -9.62 -2.48
N MET A 324 -8.49 -10.84 -2.99
CA MET A 324 -9.68 -11.68 -2.89
C MET A 324 -9.95 -12.09 -1.45
N VAL A 325 -8.93 -12.56 -0.74
CA VAL A 325 -9.06 -13.00 0.66
C VAL A 325 -9.44 -11.81 1.53
N ALA A 326 -8.66 -10.73 1.49
CA ALA A 326 -8.92 -9.55 2.29
C ALA A 326 -10.25 -8.87 1.91
N GLY A 327 -10.59 -8.81 0.62
CA GLY A 327 -11.87 -8.27 0.14
C GLY A 327 -13.07 -9.08 0.63
N THR A 328 -12.95 -10.41 0.70
CA THR A 328 -14.02 -11.26 1.27
C THR A 328 -14.23 -10.97 2.75
N PHE A 329 -13.16 -10.85 3.55
CA PHE A 329 -13.26 -10.49 4.96
C PHE A 329 -13.81 -9.07 5.19
N ILE A 330 -13.40 -8.09 4.36
CA ILE A 330 -13.85 -6.70 4.45
C ILE A 330 -15.30 -6.54 3.98
N SER A 331 -15.76 -7.36 3.02
CA SER A 331 -17.14 -7.30 2.55
C SER A 331 -18.17 -7.69 3.62
N ALA A 332 -17.84 -8.60 4.56
CA ALA A 332 -18.77 -9.04 5.60
C ALA A 332 -19.31 -7.90 6.49
N PRO A 333 -18.44 -7.10 7.16
CA PRO A 333 -18.91 -5.98 7.97
C PRO A 333 -19.56 -4.90 7.10
N LEU A 334 -19.03 -4.63 5.89
CA LEU A 334 -19.63 -3.65 4.99
C LEU A 334 -21.06 -4.05 4.63
N MET A 335 -21.29 -5.27 4.16
CA MET A 335 -22.61 -5.78 3.81
C MET A 335 -23.59 -5.76 4.98
N PHE A 336 -23.11 -6.09 6.20
CA PHE A 336 -23.93 -6.03 7.39
C PHE A 336 -24.34 -4.60 7.74
N VAL A 337 -23.40 -3.65 7.70
CA VAL A 337 -23.67 -2.23 7.94
C VAL A 337 -24.62 -1.71 6.87
N SER A 338 -24.36 -1.99 5.58
CA SER A 338 -25.20 -1.53 4.48
C SER A 338 -26.62 -1.99 4.61
N ALA A 339 -26.81 -3.28 4.85
CA ALA A 339 -28.15 -3.79 4.97
C ALA A 339 -28.85 -3.36 6.26
N LYS A 340 -28.11 -3.12 7.37
CA LYS A 340 -28.70 -2.51 8.57
C LYS A 340 -29.13 -1.07 8.33
N MET A 341 -28.35 -0.26 7.61
CA MET A 341 -28.72 1.11 7.29
C MET A 341 -29.92 1.18 6.33
N MET A 342 -30.05 0.22 5.40
CA MET A 342 -31.26 0.06 4.60
C MET A 342 -32.52 -0.16 5.47
N THR A 343 -32.41 -0.79 6.64
CA THR A 343 -33.55 -1.03 7.56
C THR A 343 -34.01 0.20 8.30
N VAL A 344 -33.06 1.07 8.69
CA VAL A 344 -33.30 2.22 9.55
C VAL A 344 -34.22 3.22 8.85
N VAL A 345 -34.05 3.39 7.54
CA VAL A 345 -34.91 4.26 6.72
C VAL A 345 -36.31 3.72 6.52
N VAL A 346 -36.47 2.41 6.53
CA VAL A 346 -37.78 1.76 6.34
C VAL A 346 -38.61 1.77 7.64
N SER A 347 -37.96 1.83 8.81
CA SER A 347 -38.61 1.42 10.05
C SER A 347 -38.99 2.55 11.02
N SER A 348 -38.46 3.77 10.92
CA SER A 348 -38.72 4.71 12.01
C SER A 348 -38.27 6.15 11.78
N GLU A 349 -39.15 7.06 12.18
CA GLU A 349 -38.92 8.41 12.73
C GLU A 349 -37.94 8.41 13.93
N LEU A 350 -36.84 7.63 13.88
CA LEU A 350 -35.75 7.70 14.85
C LEU A 350 -34.89 8.91 14.52
N ASP A 351 -34.47 9.62 15.57
CA ASP A 351 -33.48 10.70 15.55
C ASP A 351 -32.10 10.18 15.08
N TYR A 352 -31.95 9.81 13.80
CA TYR A 352 -30.67 9.36 13.23
C TYR A 352 -29.57 10.41 13.40
N LYS A 353 -29.98 11.68 13.51
CA LYS A 353 -29.15 12.82 13.90
C LYS A 353 -28.41 12.56 15.22
N SER A 354 -29.09 12.03 16.23
CA SER A 354 -28.46 11.71 17.53
C SER A 354 -27.42 10.60 17.38
N LEU A 355 -27.75 9.52 16.66
CA LEU A 355 -26.83 8.40 16.44
C LEU A 355 -25.58 8.81 15.65
N LEU A 356 -25.73 9.67 14.63
CA LEU A 356 -24.61 10.17 13.84
C LEU A 356 -23.70 11.08 14.67
N LEU A 357 -24.28 11.94 15.52
CA LEU A 357 -23.53 12.80 16.43
C LEU A 357 -22.80 11.99 17.51
N ASP A 358 -23.45 11.00 18.12
CA ASP A 358 -22.86 10.12 19.13
C ASP A 358 -21.71 9.30 18.54
N THR A 359 -21.91 8.72 17.36
CA THR A 359 -20.85 7.97 16.67
C THR A 359 -19.67 8.88 16.30
N SER A 360 -19.94 10.07 15.78
CA SER A 360 -18.90 11.03 15.42
C SER A 360 -18.14 11.51 16.66
N PHE A 361 -18.82 11.65 17.80
CA PHE A 361 -18.22 11.99 19.09
C PHE A 361 -17.31 10.85 19.60
N ASP A 362 -17.80 9.62 19.64
CA ASP A 362 -17.03 8.44 20.07
C ASP A 362 -15.80 8.22 19.19
N THR A 363 -15.98 8.35 17.86
CA THR A 363 -14.89 8.24 16.90
C THR A 363 -13.87 9.36 17.07
N SER A 364 -14.30 10.59 17.40
CA SER A 364 -13.42 11.73 17.66
C SER A 364 -12.57 11.52 18.92
N ILE A 365 -13.14 10.93 19.99
CA ILE A 365 -12.39 10.59 21.21
C ILE A 365 -11.30 9.57 20.89
N LEU A 366 -11.66 8.49 20.19
CA LEU A 366 -10.70 7.47 19.76
C LEU A 366 -9.61 8.08 18.88
N GLY A 367 -10.00 8.95 17.94
CA GLY A 367 -9.09 9.70 17.07
C GLY A 367 -8.09 10.56 17.85
N ILE A 368 -8.54 11.27 18.89
CA ILE A 368 -7.65 12.09 19.76
C ILE A 368 -6.64 11.21 20.49
N ILE A 369 -7.07 10.11 21.10
CA ILE A 369 -6.18 9.18 21.82
C ILE A 369 -5.11 8.64 20.87
N CYS A 370 -5.51 8.19 19.68
CA CYS A 370 -4.61 7.69 18.65
C CYS A 370 -3.63 8.77 18.15
N CYS A 371 -4.12 9.99 17.88
CA CYS A 371 -3.27 11.11 17.45
C CYS A 371 -2.24 11.51 18.51
N LEU A 372 -2.65 11.60 19.78
CA LEU A 372 -1.74 11.92 20.89
C LEU A 372 -0.68 10.84 21.08
N TRP A 373 -1.06 9.56 20.94
CA TRP A 373 -0.11 8.46 20.96
C TRP A 373 0.95 8.59 19.85
N VAL A 374 0.52 8.75 18.60
CA VAL A 374 1.44 8.88 17.46
C VAL A 374 2.32 10.13 17.60
N LEU A 375 1.75 11.25 18.06
CA LEU A 375 2.50 12.46 18.34
C LEU A 375 3.59 12.21 19.40
N GLY A 376 3.25 11.51 20.48
CA GLY A 376 4.20 11.08 21.50
C GLY A 376 5.33 10.22 20.94
N VAL A 377 5.01 9.26 20.08
CA VAL A 377 6.00 8.40 19.40
C VAL A 377 6.92 9.23 18.46
N LEU A 378 6.39 10.19 17.73
CA LEU A 378 7.18 11.06 16.83
C LEU A 378 8.11 12.02 17.59
N ILE A 379 7.66 12.54 18.74
CA ILE A 379 8.47 13.39 19.61
C ILE A 379 9.55 12.56 20.31
N ALA A 380 9.18 11.43 20.92
CA ALA A 380 10.11 10.55 21.63
C ALA A 380 11.18 9.94 20.71
N SER A 381 10.82 9.66 19.45
CA SER A 381 11.78 9.20 18.45
C SER A 381 12.74 10.28 17.97
N GLY A 382 12.44 11.57 18.18
CA GLY A 382 13.25 12.70 17.71
C GLY A 382 13.13 12.97 16.21
N ARG A 383 12.28 12.22 15.51
CA ARG A 383 12.21 12.20 14.03
C ARG A 383 11.23 13.20 13.44
N TRP A 384 10.50 13.92 14.27
CA TRP A 384 9.58 14.99 13.86
C TRP A 384 10.25 16.09 13.01
N LYS A 385 11.58 16.26 13.12
CA LYS A 385 12.36 17.18 12.27
C LYS A 385 12.76 16.60 10.90
N GLY A 386 12.50 15.33 10.61
CA GLY A 386 12.79 14.72 9.31
C GLY A 386 11.66 14.94 8.29
N ILE A 387 11.98 15.05 7.01
CA ILE A 387 11.01 14.99 5.90
C ILE A 387 10.85 13.51 5.51
N PRO A 388 9.63 12.98 5.30
CA PRO A 388 8.32 13.65 5.27
C PRO A 388 7.60 13.79 6.64
N HIS A 389 8.18 13.31 7.75
CA HIS A 389 7.55 13.34 9.08
C HIS A 389 7.15 14.74 9.57
N ARG A 390 7.84 15.81 9.15
CA ARG A 390 7.41 17.20 9.42
C ARG A 390 6.00 17.49 8.88
N PHE A 391 5.69 17.00 7.69
CA PHE A 391 4.38 17.18 7.07
C PHE A 391 3.34 16.26 7.72
N LEU A 392 3.75 15.06 8.15
CA LEU A 392 2.90 14.17 8.96
C LEU A 392 2.51 14.83 10.30
N LEU A 393 3.42 15.54 10.96
CA LEU A 393 3.10 16.27 12.18
C LEU A 393 2.03 17.35 11.92
N CYS A 394 2.11 18.04 10.80
CA CYS A 394 1.11 19.04 10.43
C CYS A 394 -0.25 18.40 10.12
N LEU A 395 -0.26 17.23 9.46
CA LEU A 395 -1.46 16.43 9.27
C LEU A 395 -2.09 16.04 10.61
N ILE A 396 -1.30 15.54 11.58
CA ILE A 396 -1.79 15.15 12.92
C ILE A 396 -2.37 16.36 13.66
N ILE A 397 -1.76 17.55 13.55
CA ILE A 397 -2.31 18.78 14.14
C ILE A 397 -3.68 19.11 13.53
N SER A 398 -3.83 19.02 12.21
CA SER A 398 -5.13 19.25 11.55
C SER A 398 -6.18 18.20 11.94
N GLN A 399 -5.79 16.92 12.08
CA GLN A 399 -6.69 15.86 12.55
C GLN A 399 -7.15 16.07 13.99
N LEU A 400 -6.23 16.48 14.88
CA LEU A 400 -6.56 16.86 16.25
C LEU A 400 -7.52 18.05 16.29
N ALA A 401 -7.31 19.07 15.46
CA ALA A 401 -8.23 20.19 15.34
C ALA A 401 -9.63 19.75 14.89
N ALA A 402 -9.75 18.83 13.92
CA ALA A 402 -11.03 18.30 13.47
C ALA A 402 -11.77 17.56 14.59
N CYS A 403 -11.09 16.66 15.31
CA CYS A 403 -11.68 15.90 16.41
C CYS A 403 -12.07 16.79 17.60
N LEU A 404 -11.22 17.77 17.95
CA LEU A 404 -11.53 18.75 18.99
C LEU A 404 -12.73 19.61 18.60
N GLY A 405 -12.82 20.03 17.33
CA GLY A 405 -13.98 20.74 16.79
C GLY A 405 -15.28 19.96 16.97
N MET A 406 -15.25 18.64 16.75
CA MET A 406 -16.41 17.77 16.96
C MET A 406 -16.80 17.55 18.42
N VAL A 407 -15.82 17.36 19.29
CA VAL A 407 -16.08 17.21 20.74
C VAL A 407 -16.70 18.49 21.31
N ILE A 408 -16.19 19.65 20.88
CA ILE A 408 -16.78 20.94 21.24
C ILE A 408 -18.20 21.06 20.66
N TYR A 409 -18.41 20.61 19.42
CA TYR A 409 -19.71 20.62 18.76
C TYR A 409 -20.78 19.83 19.51
N SER A 410 -20.47 18.59 19.90
CA SER A 410 -21.41 17.71 20.60
C SER A 410 -21.78 18.25 22.00
N LYS A 411 -20.87 18.96 22.67
CA LYS A 411 -21.04 19.42 24.06
C LYS A 411 -21.59 20.85 24.20
N SER A 412 -21.62 21.62 23.11
CA SER A 412 -22.03 23.03 23.14
C SER A 412 -23.56 23.13 23.23
N ASN A 413 -24.05 23.57 24.40
CA ASN A 413 -25.48 23.81 24.62
C ASN A 413 -25.82 25.24 24.17
N SER A 414 -26.73 25.34 23.20
CA SER A 414 -27.01 26.46 22.30
C SER A 414 -27.50 27.75 23.00
N GLN A 415 -26.62 28.54 23.64
CA GLN A 415 -27.01 29.87 24.16
C GLN A 415 -26.07 31.03 23.82
N MET A 416 -24.80 30.80 23.43
CA MET A 416 -23.85 31.88 23.12
C MET A 416 -23.38 31.87 21.65
N LEU A 417 -23.74 32.92 20.90
CA LEU A 417 -23.42 33.08 19.47
C LEU A 417 -21.92 32.95 19.15
N TRP A 418 -21.03 33.50 19.98
CA TRP A 418 -19.58 33.47 19.75
C TRP A 418 -18.96 32.08 19.82
N GLN A 419 -19.49 31.19 20.68
CA GLN A 419 -18.95 29.82 20.82
C GLN A 419 -19.18 29.00 19.55
N ASN A 420 -20.30 29.22 18.86
CA ASN A 420 -20.62 28.55 17.59
C ASN A 420 -19.62 28.91 16.48
N TYR A 421 -19.14 30.17 16.44
CA TYR A 421 -18.13 30.60 15.46
C TYR A 421 -16.78 29.91 15.69
N VAL A 422 -16.30 29.89 16.93
CA VAL A 422 -15.00 29.27 17.28
C VAL A 422 -15.01 27.78 16.98
N GLN A 423 -16.07 27.08 17.38
CA GLN A 423 -16.29 25.67 17.11
C GLN A 423 -16.24 25.34 15.61
N PHE A 424 -16.96 26.11 14.81
CA PHE A 424 -17.03 25.89 13.37
C PHE A 424 -15.71 26.19 12.65
N ILE A 425 -14.98 27.24 13.07
CA ILE A 425 -13.64 27.54 12.55
C ILE A 425 -12.69 26.38 12.81
N VAL A 426 -12.65 25.87 14.05
CA VAL A 426 -11.76 24.78 14.45
C VAL A 426 -12.08 23.50 13.68
N LEU A 427 -13.35 23.16 13.55
CA LEU A 427 -13.83 21.99 12.83
C LEU A 427 -13.46 22.06 11.34
N LEU A 428 -13.86 23.13 10.64
CA LEU A 428 -13.57 23.26 9.21
C LEU A 428 -12.09 23.38 8.91
N PHE A 429 -11.34 24.13 9.71
CA PHE A 429 -9.89 24.24 9.55
C PHE A 429 -9.22 22.87 9.70
N GLY A 430 -9.66 22.06 10.67
CA GLY A 430 -9.18 20.70 10.85
C GLY A 430 -9.51 19.79 9.66
N VAL A 431 -10.77 19.79 9.22
CA VAL A 431 -11.24 18.95 8.10
C VAL A 431 -10.53 19.34 6.81
N PHE A 432 -10.56 20.62 6.40
CA PHE A 432 -9.87 21.05 5.18
C PHE A 432 -8.34 20.93 5.29
N GLY A 433 -7.77 21.23 6.46
CA GLY A 433 -6.34 21.06 6.72
C GLY A 433 -5.89 19.62 6.53
N SER A 434 -6.67 18.65 7.01
CA SER A 434 -6.34 17.23 6.84
C SER A 434 -6.21 16.84 5.36
N ARG A 435 -7.15 17.29 4.50
CA ARG A 435 -7.12 16.96 3.07
C ARG A 435 -5.97 17.67 2.35
N CYS A 436 -5.71 18.95 2.64
CA CYS A 436 -4.57 19.68 2.06
C CYS A 436 -3.23 19.03 2.45
N TRP A 437 -3.06 18.61 3.70
CA TRP A 437 -1.84 17.95 4.16
C TRP A 437 -1.65 16.58 3.52
N THR A 438 -2.73 15.83 3.26
CA THR A 438 -2.62 14.56 2.52
C THR A 438 -2.09 14.75 1.10
N ALA A 439 -2.56 15.78 0.38
CA ALA A 439 -2.01 16.14 -0.93
C ALA A 439 -0.54 16.54 -0.85
N MET A 440 -0.15 17.32 0.18
CA MET A 440 1.24 17.73 0.37
C MET A 440 2.17 16.59 0.74
N ILE A 441 1.73 15.61 1.52
CA ILE A 441 2.53 14.39 1.79
C ILE A 441 2.71 13.59 0.50
N ALA A 442 1.66 13.43 -0.32
CA ALA A 442 1.77 12.75 -1.62
C ALA A 442 2.79 13.43 -2.55
N VAL A 443 2.72 14.76 -2.66
CA VAL A 443 3.67 15.57 -3.43
C VAL A 443 5.08 15.47 -2.86
N ALA A 444 5.26 15.52 -1.54
CA ALA A 444 6.56 15.37 -0.89
C ALA A 444 7.20 14.01 -1.21
N LEU A 445 6.42 12.92 -1.13
CA LEU A 445 6.89 11.57 -1.47
C LEU A 445 7.29 11.48 -2.95
N CYS A 446 6.50 12.07 -3.85
CA CYS A 446 6.81 12.13 -5.28
C CYS A 446 8.09 12.94 -5.56
N MET A 447 8.24 14.11 -4.95
CA MET A 447 9.42 14.97 -5.12
C MET A 447 10.68 14.34 -4.55
N LEU A 448 10.56 13.56 -3.47
CA LEU A 448 11.69 12.88 -2.85
C LEU A 448 12.29 11.82 -3.78
N HIS A 449 11.44 11.11 -4.54
CA HIS A 449 11.87 10.09 -5.51
C HIS A 449 12.23 10.66 -6.90
N THR A 450 11.62 11.77 -7.34
CA THR A 450 11.83 12.32 -8.69
C THR A 450 12.92 13.37 -8.79
N ARG A 451 13.25 14.05 -7.69
CA ARG A 451 14.20 15.18 -7.66
C ARG A 451 15.24 14.95 -6.58
N SER A 452 15.19 15.73 -5.50
CA SER A 452 16.11 15.63 -4.38
C SER A 452 15.50 16.28 -3.14
N LEU A 453 15.99 15.89 -1.97
CA LEU A 453 15.60 16.46 -0.67
C LEU A 453 15.78 18.00 -0.63
N CYS A 454 16.80 18.52 -1.32
CA CYS A 454 17.09 19.94 -1.40
C CYS A 454 16.00 20.74 -2.13
N TYR A 455 15.37 20.16 -3.15
CA TYR A 455 14.27 20.79 -3.86
C TYR A 455 13.05 20.97 -2.94
N ILE A 456 12.76 19.97 -2.10
CA ILE A 456 11.68 20.05 -1.10
C ILE A 456 11.98 21.14 -0.08
N LEU A 457 13.21 21.19 0.45
CA LEU A 457 13.62 22.21 1.43
C LEU A 457 13.49 23.64 0.88
N LYS A 458 13.79 23.85 -0.40
CA LYS A 458 13.61 25.15 -1.06
C LYS A 458 12.14 25.54 -1.19
N ASN A 459 11.28 24.59 -1.57
CA ASN A 459 9.86 24.84 -1.82
C ASN A 459 8.97 24.64 -0.59
N GLN A 460 9.55 24.38 0.58
CA GLN A 460 8.83 24.00 1.78
C GLN A 460 7.82 25.08 2.22
N VAL A 461 8.16 26.36 2.07
CA VAL A 461 7.28 27.49 2.40
C VAL A 461 5.97 27.44 1.61
N TRP A 462 6.04 27.12 0.32
CA TRP A 462 4.85 27.00 -0.54
C TRP A 462 3.98 25.80 -0.13
N MET A 463 4.58 24.70 0.30
CA MET A 463 3.85 23.54 0.81
C MET A 463 3.11 23.86 2.12
N PHE A 464 3.73 24.63 3.02
CA PHE A 464 3.07 25.11 4.24
C PHE A 464 1.95 26.11 3.94
N PHE A 465 2.16 27.02 2.97
CA PHE A 465 1.13 27.95 2.53
C PHE A 465 -0.09 27.21 1.96
N TYR A 466 0.12 26.15 1.17
CA TYR A 466 -0.99 25.31 0.69
C TYR A 466 -1.65 24.54 1.83
N GLY A 467 -0.85 23.93 2.73
CA GLY A 467 -1.34 23.09 3.83
C GLY A 467 -2.19 23.81 4.87
N PHE A 468 -1.80 25.03 5.28
CA PHE A 468 -2.53 25.81 6.28
C PHE A 468 -3.23 27.04 5.72
N GLY A 469 -2.63 27.72 4.73
CA GLY A 469 -3.19 28.95 4.15
C GLY A 469 -4.48 28.70 3.37
N LEU A 470 -4.55 27.63 2.57
CA LEU A 470 -5.76 27.31 1.79
C LEU A 470 -6.96 26.96 2.70
N PRO A 471 -6.85 26.11 3.74
CA PRO A 471 -7.92 25.91 4.72
C PRO A 471 -8.39 27.20 5.41
N VAL A 472 -7.47 28.06 5.85
CA VAL A 472 -7.81 29.34 6.50
C VAL A 472 -8.53 30.28 5.53
N PHE A 473 -8.07 30.35 4.29
CA PHE A 473 -8.71 31.17 3.26
C PHE A 473 -10.12 30.67 2.93
N LEU A 474 -10.29 29.36 2.72
CA LEU A 474 -11.58 28.75 2.39
C LEU A 474 -12.58 28.90 3.53
N THR A 475 -12.13 28.71 4.78
CA THR A 475 -12.99 28.95 5.96
C THR A 475 -13.41 30.40 6.06
N GLY A 476 -12.48 31.35 5.92
CA GLY A 476 -12.82 32.79 5.89
C GLY A 476 -13.77 33.18 4.76
N PHE A 477 -13.60 32.59 3.57
CA PHE A 477 -14.48 32.79 2.42
C PHE A 477 -15.90 32.26 2.66
N LEU A 478 -16.03 31.07 3.28
CA LEU A 478 -17.34 30.54 3.67
C LEU A 478 -18.05 31.44 4.68
N PHE A 479 -17.34 32.04 5.63
CA PHE A 479 -17.93 33.00 6.56
C PHE A 479 -18.43 34.28 5.89
N LEU A 480 -17.72 34.77 4.87
CA LEU A 480 -18.14 35.95 4.10
C LEU A 480 -19.43 35.69 3.30
N ILE A 481 -19.59 34.49 2.74
CA ILE A 481 -20.75 34.10 1.94
C ILE A 481 -21.92 33.63 2.81
N GLY A 482 -21.65 32.89 3.89
CA GLY A 482 -22.63 32.16 4.70
C GLY A 482 -23.40 33.01 5.72
N ARG A 483 -23.30 34.34 5.67
CA ARG A 483 -23.83 35.25 6.71
C ARG A 483 -25.36 35.14 6.93
N ASN A 484 -26.13 34.60 5.99
CA ASN A 484 -27.60 34.67 6.02
C ASN A 484 -28.37 33.33 5.86
N ASN A 485 -27.71 32.17 5.67
CA ASN A 485 -28.39 30.88 5.48
C ASN A 485 -27.86 29.85 6.48
N LEU A 486 -28.45 29.80 7.67
CA LEU A 486 -28.21 28.71 8.63
C LEU A 486 -29.27 27.64 8.36
N SER A 487 -28.99 26.71 7.44
CA SER A 487 -29.88 25.56 7.25
C SER A 487 -29.70 24.59 8.42
N SER A 488 -30.81 24.07 8.93
CA SER A 488 -30.84 23.06 10.00
C SER A 488 -30.39 21.69 9.49
N GLU A 489 -29.17 21.59 8.97
CA GLU A 489 -28.61 20.34 8.48
C GLU A 489 -27.94 19.54 9.60
N ILE A 490 -27.81 18.22 9.36
CA ILE A 490 -27.62 17.19 10.38
C ILE A 490 -26.14 16.87 10.62
N ASP A 491 -25.30 16.96 9.58
CA ASP A 491 -23.85 16.85 9.70
C ASP A 491 -23.18 18.24 9.90
N PRO A 492 -22.36 18.40 10.95
CA PRO A 492 -21.62 19.63 11.22
C PRO A 492 -20.67 20.05 10.08
N SER A 493 -20.29 19.13 9.20
CA SER A 493 -19.47 19.38 8.01
C SER A 493 -20.22 20.08 6.87
N PHE A 494 -21.53 20.36 7.00
CA PHE A 494 -22.36 21.00 5.97
C PHE A 494 -23.27 22.15 6.47
N HIS A 495 -22.97 22.75 7.61
CA HIS A 495 -23.82 23.74 8.28
C HIS A 495 -24.24 24.98 7.44
N TYR A 496 -23.47 25.39 6.42
CA TYR A 496 -23.81 26.48 5.47
C TYR A 496 -24.53 25.99 4.21
N GLY A 497 -25.01 24.75 4.19
CA GLY A 497 -25.81 24.15 3.13
C GLY A 497 -25.08 24.04 1.80
N TYR A 498 -25.75 24.47 0.73
CA TYR A 498 -25.30 24.28 -0.65
C TYR A 498 -23.90 24.86 -0.93
N HIS A 499 -23.59 26.07 -0.43
CA HIS A 499 -22.32 26.74 -0.71
C HIS A 499 -21.11 26.02 -0.08
N GLN A 500 -21.27 25.46 1.13
CA GLN A 500 -20.23 24.67 1.78
C GLN A 500 -20.05 23.31 1.11
N THR A 501 -21.16 22.69 0.69
CA THR A 501 -21.11 21.42 -0.06
C THR A 501 -20.35 21.60 -1.38
N LEU A 502 -20.66 22.66 -2.14
CA LEU A 502 -19.99 22.96 -3.40
C LEU A 502 -18.49 23.26 -3.21
N LEU A 503 -18.13 24.08 -2.22
CA LEU A 503 -16.72 24.40 -1.95
C LEU A 503 -15.93 23.16 -1.51
N SER A 504 -16.53 22.33 -0.66
CA SER A 504 -15.94 21.07 -0.21
C SER A 504 -15.75 20.09 -1.37
N ALA A 505 -16.73 19.98 -2.28
CA ALA A 505 -16.63 19.15 -3.48
C ALA A 505 -15.45 19.58 -4.38
N ILE A 506 -15.33 20.89 -4.67
CA ILE A 506 -14.24 21.44 -5.50
C ILE A 506 -12.88 21.18 -4.83
N MET A 507 -12.79 21.42 -3.52
CA MET A 507 -11.56 21.23 -2.76
C MET A 507 -11.15 19.75 -2.72
N LEU A 508 -12.09 18.84 -2.46
CA LEU A 508 -11.85 17.40 -2.48
C LEU A 508 -11.39 16.93 -3.86
N PHE A 509 -12.07 17.36 -4.92
CA PHE A 509 -11.70 17.02 -6.29
C PHE A 509 -10.26 17.42 -6.61
N ILE A 510 -9.86 18.67 -6.29
CA ILE A 510 -8.50 19.16 -6.52
C ILE A 510 -7.47 18.33 -5.74
N ASN A 511 -7.70 18.08 -4.45
CA ASN A 511 -6.76 17.31 -3.62
C ASN A 511 -6.65 15.85 -4.08
N ILE A 512 -7.76 15.21 -4.46
CA ILE A 512 -7.78 13.86 -5.03
C ILE A 512 -6.94 13.81 -6.31
N VAL A 513 -7.13 14.76 -7.23
CA VAL A 513 -6.35 14.83 -8.48
C VAL A 513 -4.85 14.99 -8.18
N ILE A 514 -4.49 15.89 -7.26
CA ILE A 514 -3.08 16.09 -6.87
C ILE A 514 -2.48 14.79 -6.30
N VAL A 515 -3.19 14.12 -5.40
CA VAL A 515 -2.73 12.85 -4.80
C VAL A 515 -2.57 11.79 -5.87
N ILE A 516 -3.57 11.55 -6.72
CA ILE A 516 -3.52 10.52 -7.77
C ILE A 516 -2.35 10.77 -8.72
N VAL A 517 -2.16 12.01 -9.19
CA VAL A 517 -1.05 12.37 -10.08
C VAL A 517 0.30 12.16 -9.39
N ALA A 518 0.46 12.61 -8.14
CA ALA A 518 1.71 12.46 -7.41
C ALA A 518 2.06 10.99 -7.14
N LEU A 519 1.09 10.16 -6.73
CA LEU A 519 1.30 8.73 -6.50
C LEU A 519 1.62 8.00 -7.80
N THR A 520 0.96 8.36 -8.90
CA THR A 520 1.21 7.77 -10.23
C THR A 520 2.63 8.06 -10.70
N ILE A 521 3.10 9.30 -10.56
CA ILE A 521 4.47 9.68 -10.94
C ILE A 521 5.49 8.93 -10.07
N LYS A 522 5.27 8.88 -8.74
CA LYS A 522 6.13 8.13 -7.82
C LYS A 522 6.25 6.66 -8.26
N GLN A 523 5.11 5.99 -8.43
CA GLN A 523 5.06 4.57 -8.77
C GLN A 523 5.70 4.27 -10.13
N ARG A 524 5.56 5.18 -11.09
CA ARG A 524 6.21 5.05 -12.40
C ARG A 524 7.73 5.13 -12.30
N ASN A 525 8.25 6.02 -11.46
CA ASN A 525 9.70 6.15 -11.26
C ASN A 525 10.30 4.97 -10.52
N ASP A 526 9.60 4.44 -9.51
CA ASP A 526 10.06 3.25 -8.76
C ASP A 526 10.20 2.02 -9.67
N GLN A 527 9.26 1.86 -10.61
CA GLN A 527 9.33 0.79 -11.62
C GLN A 527 10.50 0.99 -12.60
N LEU A 528 10.74 2.22 -13.07
CA LEU A 528 11.87 2.52 -13.95
C LEU A 528 13.19 2.16 -13.27
N ILE A 529 13.40 2.58 -12.02
CA ILE A 529 14.63 2.28 -11.26
C ILE A 529 14.80 0.76 -11.08
N GLY A 530 13.71 0.04 -10.77
CA GLY A 530 13.73 -1.42 -10.64
C GLY A 530 14.08 -2.14 -11.94
N ASP A 531 13.54 -1.70 -13.08
CA ASP A 531 13.83 -2.26 -14.40
C ASP A 531 15.31 -2.04 -14.79
N TYR A 532 15.86 -0.85 -14.53
CA TYR A 532 17.28 -0.57 -14.74
C TYR A 532 18.19 -1.42 -13.85
N ALA A 533 17.84 -1.60 -12.57
CA ALA A 533 18.60 -2.45 -11.65
C ALA A 533 18.54 -3.94 -12.04
N ALA A 534 17.40 -4.41 -12.55
CA ALA A 534 17.27 -5.77 -13.08
C ALA A 534 18.10 -5.98 -14.35
N LEU A 535 18.14 -4.97 -15.23
CA LEU A 535 18.98 -4.97 -16.44
C LEU A 535 20.47 -4.96 -16.09
N SER A 536 20.92 -4.16 -15.12
CA SER A 536 22.32 -4.14 -14.69
C SER A 536 22.75 -5.49 -14.09
N LEU A 537 21.91 -6.10 -13.24
CA LEU A 537 22.15 -7.45 -12.70
C LEU A 537 22.16 -8.53 -13.78
N SER A 538 21.40 -8.34 -14.87
CA SER A 538 21.42 -9.27 -16.01
C SER A 538 22.69 -9.11 -16.85
N HIS A 539 23.21 -7.89 -16.99
CA HIS A 539 24.49 -7.62 -17.67
C HIS A 539 25.68 -8.17 -16.87
N GLU A 540 25.74 -7.96 -15.55
CA GLU A 540 26.78 -8.55 -14.69
C GLU A 540 26.79 -10.08 -14.78
N LYS A 541 25.61 -10.73 -14.76
CA LYS A 541 25.52 -12.18 -14.96
C LYS A 541 25.90 -12.63 -16.37
N SER A 542 25.77 -11.76 -17.37
CA SER A 542 26.18 -12.07 -18.74
C SER A 542 27.70 -12.02 -18.88
N ASP A 543 28.32 -11.02 -18.25
CA ASP A 543 29.77 -10.80 -18.27
C ASP A 543 30.51 -11.84 -17.40
N GLU A 544 29.96 -12.25 -16.25
CA GLU A 544 30.50 -13.37 -15.45
C GLU A 544 30.47 -14.70 -16.23
N ASN A 545 29.43 -14.94 -17.04
CA ASN A 545 29.33 -16.12 -17.89
C ASN A 545 30.20 -16.04 -19.15
N ALA A 546 30.60 -14.83 -19.58
CA ALA A 546 31.53 -14.63 -20.68
C ALA A 546 32.99 -14.85 -20.23
N ASP A 547 33.36 -14.36 -19.04
CA ASP A 547 34.68 -14.57 -18.43
C ASP A 547 34.95 -16.04 -18.05
N GLU A 548 33.91 -16.79 -17.64
CA GLU A 548 34.04 -18.25 -17.44
C GLU A 548 34.23 -19.04 -18.73
N ASN A 549 33.74 -18.53 -19.87
CA ASN A 549 33.90 -19.16 -21.18
C ASN A 549 35.24 -18.79 -21.86
N GLU A 550 35.78 -17.59 -21.61
CA GLU A 550 37.13 -17.22 -22.07
C GLU A 550 38.23 -17.97 -21.30
N LYS A 551 38.05 -18.22 -19.99
CA LYS A 551 39.01 -19.04 -19.21
C LYS A 551 38.97 -20.53 -19.54
N LYS A 552 37.89 -21.03 -20.14
CA LYS A 552 37.80 -22.41 -20.65
C LYS A 552 38.20 -22.56 -22.12
N GLY A 553 38.39 -21.45 -22.84
CA GLY A 553 38.81 -21.43 -24.25
C GLY A 553 40.33 -21.38 -24.49
N ALA A 554 41.12 -21.03 -23.47
CA ALA A 554 42.57 -20.79 -23.62
C ALA A 554 43.48 -22.00 -23.32
N SER A 555 43.02 -23.24 -23.54
CA SER A 555 43.85 -24.45 -23.37
C SER A 555 43.81 -25.44 -24.55
N ASN A 556 43.36 -25.04 -25.73
CA ASN A 556 43.48 -25.89 -26.91
C ASN A 556 43.45 -25.09 -28.21
N LYS A 557 44.64 -24.80 -28.76
CA LYS A 557 45.01 -25.01 -30.17
C LYS A 557 46.24 -24.16 -30.53
N ASP A 558 47.41 -24.77 -30.37
CA ASP A 558 48.46 -24.60 -31.37
C ASP A 558 48.07 -25.40 -32.64
N ILE A 559 48.69 -25.03 -33.76
CA ILE A 559 48.78 -25.71 -35.06
C ILE A 559 48.02 -25.03 -36.23
N ASP A 560 48.79 -24.15 -36.89
CA ASP A 560 49.07 -24.12 -38.33
C ASP A 560 48.18 -23.39 -39.38
N ILE A 561 48.92 -22.65 -40.24
CA ILE A 561 48.71 -22.28 -41.66
C ILE A 561 48.10 -20.89 -41.99
N ILE A 562 49.02 -19.91 -42.13
CA ILE A 562 49.47 -19.22 -43.37
C ILE A 562 48.44 -18.95 -44.52
N ASN A 563 48.42 -17.68 -44.95
CA ASN A 563 47.94 -17.08 -46.23
C ASN A 563 46.41 -17.17 -46.47
N GLU A 564 45.68 -16.13 -46.91
CA GLU A 564 45.91 -15.37 -48.12
C GLU A 564 44.95 -14.15 -48.21
N ALA A 565 45.27 -13.24 -49.11
CA ALA A 565 44.75 -11.89 -49.20
C ALA A 565 43.43 -11.75 -49.99
N GLN A 566 42.89 -10.53 -49.93
CA GLN A 566 42.17 -9.84 -51.02
C GLN A 566 40.81 -10.42 -51.48
N ARG A 567 39.71 -9.67 -51.29
CA ARG A 567 39.00 -8.95 -52.39
C ARG A 567 37.64 -8.35 -51.99
N LYS A 568 37.51 -7.06 -52.33
CA LYS A 568 36.37 -6.40 -53.02
C LYS A 568 35.10 -6.04 -52.21
N SER A 569 35.00 -4.74 -51.95
CA SER A 569 33.80 -3.92 -52.23
C SER A 569 33.64 -3.77 -53.77
N PRO A 570 32.46 -3.51 -54.39
CA PRO A 570 31.79 -2.20 -54.27
C PRO A 570 30.25 -2.14 -54.42
N ASN A 571 29.73 -0.96 -54.08
CA ASN A 571 28.63 -0.20 -54.70
C ASN A 571 27.34 0.10 -53.90
N HIS A 572 27.26 1.40 -53.56
CA HIS A 572 26.12 2.24 -53.25
C HIS A 572 24.95 2.16 -54.26
N LYS A 573 23.71 2.30 -53.76
CA LYS A 573 22.74 3.29 -54.26
C LYS A 573 21.74 3.69 -53.17
N THR A 574 21.36 4.95 -53.28
CA THR A 574 20.78 5.92 -52.35
C THR A 574 19.26 5.78 -52.18
N TYR A 575 18.71 6.09 -50.99
CA TYR A 575 17.48 6.87 -50.85
C TYR A 575 17.44 7.59 -49.49
N ASN A 576 17.40 8.93 -49.55
CA ASN A 576 17.19 9.83 -48.43
C ASN A 576 15.71 9.81 -48.00
N SER A 577 15.46 9.72 -46.70
CA SER A 577 14.27 10.30 -46.06
C SER A 577 14.60 10.51 -44.58
N CYS A 578 14.78 11.77 -44.21
CA CYS A 578 14.96 12.23 -42.83
C CYS A 578 13.68 11.97 -42.04
N ASN A 579 13.78 11.27 -40.91
CA ASN A 579 12.98 11.55 -39.73
C ASN A 579 13.89 11.44 -38.50
N THR A 580 13.83 12.50 -37.69
CA THR A 580 14.64 12.82 -36.53
C THR A 580 14.57 11.76 -35.43
N ILE A 581 15.68 11.06 -35.21
CA ILE A 581 15.92 10.17 -34.07
C ILE A 581 16.34 11.06 -32.88
N PRO A 582 15.70 10.98 -31.70
CA PRO A 582 16.22 11.64 -30.51
C PRO A 582 17.53 10.97 -30.09
N LYS A 583 18.58 11.76 -29.91
CA LYS A 583 19.88 11.31 -29.37
C LYS A 583 19.66 10.55 -28.05
N VAL A 584 20.04 9.29 -28.05
CA VAL A 584 20.27 8.46 -26.86
C VAL A 584 21.55 8.99 -26.20
N PRO A 585 21.55 9.39 -24.91
CA PRO A 585 22.80 9.66 -24.20
C PRO A 585 23.56 8.36 -24.00
N SER A 586 24.89 8.45 -24.13
CA SER A 586 25.83 7.35 -24.14
C SER A 586 25.86 6.58 -22.81
N ILE A 587 26.33 5.33 -22.90
CA ILE A 587 26.21 4.27 -21.90
C ILE A 587 27.21 4.42 -20.74
N GLU A 588 28.03 5.47 -20.72
CA GLU A 588 29.04 5.69 -19.68
C GLU A 588 28.54 6.43 -18.42
N ASP A 589 27.28 6.88 -18.36
CA ASP A 589 26.74 7.68 -17.24
C ASP A 589 25.99 6.87 -16.13
N ILE A 590 26.03 5.53 -16.11
CA ILE A 590 25.07 4.73 -15.30
C ILE A 590 25.69 3.74 -14.28
N LEU A 591 27.02 3.60 -14.13
CA LEU A 591 27.57 2.64 -13.15
C LEU A 591 28.42 3.29 -12.02
N PRO A 592 28.11 3.02 -10.73
CA PRO A 592 28.98 3.35 -9.62
C PRO A 592 29.85 2.15 -9.19
N PHE A 593 31.09 2.47 -8.77
CA PHE A 593 32.04 1.72 -7.92
C PHE A 593 33.26 1.01 -8.56
N PRO A 594 34.38 0.87 -7.81
CA PRO A 594 35.72 1.26 -8.26
C PRO A 594 36.64 0.07 -8.54
N LYS A 595 37.63 0.28 -9.43
CA LYS A 595 38.94 -0.36 -9.31
C LYS A 595 40.04 0.67 -9.54
N SER A 596 40.79 0.93 -8.48
CA SER A 596 42.12 1.53 -8.57
C SER A 596 43.05 0.61 -9.34
N ASN A 597 43.70 1.11 -10.38
CA ASN A 597 45.12 0.86 -10.61
C ASN A 597 45.71 2.00 -11.43
N SER A 598 46.62 2.71 -10.77
CA SER A 598 47.44 3.79 -11.27
C SER A 598 48.45 3.32 -12.31
N THR A 599 48.61 4.07 -13.39
CA THR A 599 49.94 4.37 -13.96
C THR A 599 49.91 5.68 -14.76
N SER A 600 50.57 6.69 -14.18
CA SER A 600 51.41 7.73 -14.81
C SER A 600 50.95 8.41 -16.11
N SER A 601 50.82 9.75 -16.08
CA SER A 601 51.94 10.68 -16.34
C SER A 601 51.46 12.13 -16.55
N PHE A 602 52.12 13.10 -15.86
CA PHE A 602 52.55 14.45 -16.29
C PHE A 602 51.53 15.40 -16.98
N THR A 603 51.34 16.68 -16.64
CA THR A 603 52.25 17.77 -16.22
C THR A 603 51.44 18.94 -15.62
N ASP A 604 52.00 19.56 -14.56
CA ASP A 604 52.11 20.99 -14.24
C ASP A 604 51.02 22.00 -14.64
N ALA A 605 50.44 22.70 -13.65
CA ALA A 605 51.01 23.95 -13.12
C ALA A 605 50.02 24.69 -12.18
N THR A 606 50.49 24.95 -10.93
CA THR A 606 50.31 26.17 -10.09
C THR A 606 48.90 26.76 -9.88
N SER A 607 48.38 27.08 -8.69
CA SER A 607 48.98 27.37 -7.38
C SER A 607 47.84 27.64 -6.37
N ASP A 608 48.01 27.13 -5.14
CA ASP A 608 47.62 27.70 -3.84
C ASP A 608 46.20 28.25 -3.61
N ASP A 609 45.40 27.53 -2.80
CA ASP A 609 44.99 28.00 -1.47
C ASP A 609 44.44 26.84 -0.62
N GLY A 610 44.81 26.81 0.66
CA GLY A 610 44.63 25.68 1.57
C GLY A 610 43.23 25.56 2.18
N GLY A 611 42.80 24.31 2.38
CA GLY A 611 41.64 23.96 3.19
C GLY A 611 41.45 22.45 3.22
N ASP A 612 41.70 21.83 4.37
CA ASP A 612 41.51 20.40 4.63
C ASP A 612 40.05 19.98 4.38
N GLU A 613 39.75 19.42 3.20
CA GLU A 613 38.46 18.80 2.90
C GLU A 613 38.48 17.31 3.29
N HIS A 614 37.68 17.00 4.31
CA HIS A 614 37.40 15.65 4.80
C HIS A 614 36.82 14.74 3.69
N PRO A 615 37.25 13.47 3.56
CA PRO A 615 36.81 12.55 2.49
C PRO A 615 35.32 12.12 2.55
N LEU A 616 34.56 12.63 3.52
CA LEU A 616 33.11 12.45 3.62
C LEU A 616 32.33 13.31 2.58
N PHE A 617 32.97 14.34 2.00
CA PHE A 617 32.29 15.28 1.10
C PHE A 617 32.17 14.80 -0.36
N ASP A 618 33.02 13.88 -0.80
CA ASP A 618 32.93 13.33 -2.17
C ASP A 618 31.73 12.39 -2.35
N THR A 619 31.38 11.61 -1.32
CA THR A 619 30.17 10.75 -1.35
C THR A 619 28.86 11.53 -1.25
N LEU A 620 28.91 12.79 -0.77
CA LEU A 620 27.77 13.69 -0.70
C LEU A 620 27.49 14.41 -2.03
N ASN A 621 28.51 14.54 -2.88
CA ASN A 621 28.41 15.17 -4.20
C ASN A 621 27.55 14.37 -5.19
N GLU A 622 27.52 13.03 -5.08
CA GLU A 622 26.74 12.18 -5.99
C GLU A 622 25.23 12.16 -5.71
N ARG A 623 24.80 12.31 -4.44
CA ARG A 623 23.38 12.24 -4.08
C ARG A 623 22.61 13.56 -4.17
N THR A 624 23.29 14.70 -4.33
CA THR A 624 22.67 16.02 -4.15
C THR A 624 22.23 16.70 -5.45
N CYS A 625 22.63 16.22 -6.62
CA CYS A 625 22.16 16.71 -7.91
C CYS A 625 22.23 15.61 -8.98
N LEU A 626 21.25 14.70 -8.98
CA LEU A 626 21.15 13.65 -10.01
C LEU A 626 20.80 14.15 -11.42
N ILE A 627 20.91 15.44 -11.71
CA ILE A 627 20.77 15.98 -13.06
C ILE A 627 21.70 17.17 -13.22
N GLN A 628 22.59 17.13 -14.22
CA GLN A 628 23.56 18.14 -14.73
C GLN A 628 22.97 19.56 -15.05
N LYS A 629 21.88 20.00 -14.42
CA LYS A 629 21.15 21.24 -14.71
C LYS A 629 21.16 22.27 -13.57
N CYS A 630 22.10 22.21 -12.64
CA CYS A 630 22.16 23.14 -11.51
C CYS A 630 23.38 24.07 -11.61
N GLY A 631 23.16 25.39 -11.56
CA GLY A 631 24.23 26.38 -11.55
C GLY A 631 25.06 26.35 -10.24
N PRO A 632 26.31 26.82 -10.23
CA PRO A 632 27.22 26.71 -9.09
C PRO A 632 26.73 27.43 -7.82
N THR A 633 26.03 28.55 -7.97
CA THR A 633 25.39 29.29 -6.86
C THR A 633 24.22 28.53 -6.24
N GLN A 634 23.41 27.87 -7.06
CA GLN A 634 22.30 27.03 -6.60
C GLN A 634 22.80 25.79 -5.85
N ARG A 635 23.91 25.19 -6.32
CA ARG A 635 24.57 24.07 -5.65
C ARG A 635 25.10 24.46 -4.26
N ARG A 636 25.75 25.62 -4.12
CA ARG A 636 26.21 26.12 -2.80
C ARG A 636 25.07 26.40 -1.82
N GLN A 637 23.98 27.02 -2.27
CA GLN A 637 22.78 27.21 -1.43
C GLN A 637 22.16 25.87 -1.02
N CYS A 638 22.12 24.92 -1.94
CA CYS A 638 21.59 23.58 -1.72
C CYS A 638 22.38 22.82 -0.64
N ILE A 639 23.71 22.80 -0.76
CA ILE A 639 24.61 22.18 0.21
C ILE A 639 24.46 22.83 1.59
N THR A 640 24.34 24.17 1.63
CA THR A 640 24.15 24.90 2.90
C THR A 640 22.84 24.54 3.59
N ASN A 641 21.73 24.46 2.83
CA ASN A 641 20.43 24.08 3.37
C ASN A 641 20.40 22.61 3.80
N LEU A 642 21.04 21.73 3.03
CA LEU A 642 21.19 20.32 3.36
C LEU A 642 22.00 20.14 4.65
N ARG A 643 23.10 20.88 4.81
CA ARG A 643 23.93 20.88 6.03
C ARG A 643 23.12 21.35 7.24
N LYS A 644 22.37 22.44 7.12
CA LYS A 644 21.45 22.91 8.19
C LYS A 644 20.40 21.85 8.55
N TYR A 645 19.83 21.18 7.55
CA TYR A 645 18.86 20.10 7.76
C TYR A 645 19.49 18.88 8.43
N MET A 646 20.66 18.43 7.95
CA MET A 646 21.39 17.28 8.51
C MET A 646 21.77 17.53 9.97
N VAL A 647 22.31 18.72 10.30
CA VAL A 647 22.61 19.11 11.68
C VAL A 647 21.34 19.16 12.53
N ALA A 648 20.24 19.71 12.00
CA ALA A 648 18.96 19.74 12.71
C ALA A 648 18.32 18.35 12.91
N SER A 649 18.59 17.39 12.02
CA SER A 649 18.13 15.99 12.16
C SER A 649 19.09 15.12 12.99
N ALA A 650 20.39 15.43 12.99
CA ALA A 650 21.43 14.69 13.71
C ALA A 650 21.49 15.09 15.19
N SER A 651 21.22 16.35 15.54
CA SER A 651 21.20 16.89 16.92
C SER A 651 20.13 16.31 17.87
N ILE A 652 19.46 15.21 17.50
CA ILE A 652 18.57 14.44 18.38
C ILE A 652 19.02 12.96 18.48
N ASN A 653 19.97 12.53 17.66
CA ASN A 653 20.71 11.30 17.85
C ASN A 653 22.09 11.66 18.43
N ASP A 654 22.15 11.93 19.73
CA ASP A 654 23.40 11.93 20.48
C ASP A 654 23.93 10.48 20.52
N ASP A 655 24.56 10.05 19.42
CA ASP A 655 25.56 8.99 19.38
C ASP A 655 26.31 9.09 18.04
N PRO A 656 27.56 9.58 18.01
CA PRO A 656 28.42 9.58 16.81
C PRO A 656 28.78 8.17 16.31
N GLN A 657 28.25 7.11 16.94
CA GLN A 657 28.68 5.73 16.72
C GLN A 657 28.06 5.03 15.49
N ILE A 658 27.23 5.70 14.68
CA ILE A 658 26.57 5.09 13.51
C ILE A 658 26.85 5.88 12.22
N GLU A 659 28.07 6.38 12.03
CA GLU A 659 28.43 7.07 10.78
C GLU A 659 29.57 6.43 9.96
N THR A 660 30.05 5.23 10.29
CA THR A 660 31.10 4.57 9.47
C THR A 660 30.82 3.14 9.00
N SER A 661 29.58 2.65 9.09
CA SER A 661 29.17 1.45 8.34
C SER A 661 27.78 1.66 7.76
N SER A 662 27.71 2.05 6.48
CA SER A 662 26.50 1.92 5.68
C SER A 662 26.14 0.44 5.55
N THR A 663 25.50 -0.12 6.58
CA THR A 663 24.95 -1.47 6.49
C THR A 663 23.68 -1.42 5.61
N PRO A 664 23.37 -2.50 4.86
CA PRO A 664 22.14 -2.61 4.05
C PRO A 664 20.85 -2.28 4.84
N ASN A 665 20.89 -2.41 6.16
CA ASN A 665 19.79 -2.16 7.08
C ASN A 665 19.35 -0.68 7.15
N ASP A 666 20.23 0.29 6.94
CA ASP A 666 19.86 1.72 6.98
C ASP A 666 19.16 2.20 5.71
N ALA A 667 19.49 1.59 4.56
CA ALA A 667 18.76 1.79 3.31
C ALA A 667 17.36 1.15 3.41
N LEU A 668 17.29 -0.09 3.91
CA LEU A 668 16.04 -0.82 4.17
C LEU A 668 15.11 -0.04 5.13
N LEU A 669 15.66 0.61 6.16
CA LEU A 669 14.89 1.40 7.12
C LEU A 669 14.32 2.70 6.52
N LYS A 670 15.06 3.36 5.61
CA LYS A 670 14.58 4.54 4.87
C LYS A 670 13.50 4.18 3.84
N GLU A 671 13.65 3.04 3.17
CA GLU A 671 12.68 2.51 2.22
C GLU A 671 11.38 2.06 2.91
N TYR A 672 11.50 1.39 4.07
CA TYR A 672 10.37 1.02 4.93
C TYR A 672 9.56 2.26 5.41
N GLN A 673 10.22 3.38 5.71
CA GLN A 673 9.52 4.60 6.13
C GLN A 673 8.78 5.32 4.99
N SER A 674 9.34 5.35 3.78
CA SER A 674 8.64 5.86 2.58
C SER A 674 7.39 5.03 2.27
N SER A 675 7.45 3.72 2.56
CA SER A 675 6.34 2.78 2.41
C SER A 675 5.16 3.11 3.30
N ASN A 676 5.40 3.36 4.59
CA ASN A 676 4.33 3.65 5.55
C ASN A 676 3.58 4.94 5.21
N HIS A 677 4.29 6.00 4.82
CA HIS A 677 3.64 7.24 4.38
C HIS A 677 2.79 7.04 3.12
N PHE A 678 3.25 6.20 2.19
CA PHE A 678 2.50 5.87 0.98
C PHE A 678 1.19 5.13 1.29
N VAL A 679 1.24 4.13 2.18
CA VAL A 679 0.04 3.41 2.65
C VAL A 679 -0.94 4.37 3.36
N LEU A 680 -0.44 5.27 4.20
CA LEU A 680 -1.30 6.27 4.86
C LEU A 680 -2.02 7.17 3.84
N VAL A 681 -1.30 7.71 2.85
CA VAL A 681 -1.91 8.56 1.81
C VAL A 681 -2.97 7.80 1.01
N LEU A 682 -2.77 6.51 0.77
CA LEU A 682 -3.73 5.65 0.08
C LEU A 682 -5.05 5.50 0.87
N LEU A 683 -4.96 5.25 2.17
CA LEU A 683 -6.12 5.14 3.05
C LEU A 683 -6.87 6.47 3.15
N LEU A 684 -6.15 7.59 3.19
CA LEU A 684 -6.77 8.91 3.24
C LEU A 684 -7.35 9.34 1.88
N LEU A 685 -6.80 8.86 0.76
CA LEU A 685 -7.41 9.01 -0.57
C LEU A 685 -8.76 8.31 -0.64
N LEU A 686 -8.90 7.13 -0.04
CA LEU A 686 -10.18 6.42 0.04
C LEU A 686 -11.23 7.23 0.82
N SER A 687 -10.84 7.76 1.97
CA SER A 687 -11.69 8.67 2.75
C SER A 687 -12.12 9.90 1.93
N MET A 688 -11.21 10.49 1.15
CA MET A 688 -11.55 11.63 0.28
C MET A 688 -12.54 11.28 -0.83
N LEU A 689 -12.44 10.08 -1.41
CA LEU A 689 -13.38 9.62 -2.44
C LEU A 689 -14.79 9.44 -1.89
N VAL A 690 -14.93 8.89 -0.67
CA VAL A 690 -16.23 8.77 0.02
C VAL A 690 -16.83 10.16 0.26
N GLY A 691 -16.04 11.10 0.80
CA GLY A 691 -16.51 12.47 1.01
C GLY A 691 -16.86 13.22 -0.28
N LEU A 692 -16.13 12.99 -1.38
CA LEU A 692 -16.45 13.58 -2.68
C LEU A 692 -17.79 13.05 -3.19
N PHE A 693 -18.03 11.74 -3.07
CA PHE A 693 -19.29 11.12 -3.47
C PHE A 693 -20.47 11.73 -2.71
N LEU A 694 -20.35 11.90 -1.38
CA LEU A 694 -21.38 12.58 -0.59
C LEU A 694 -21.65 14.01 -1.03
N CYS A 695 -20.59 14.79 -1.27
CA CYS A 695 -20.76 16.19 -1.69
C CYS A 695 -21.45 16.28 -3.05
N VAL A 696 -21.09 15.40 -3.99
CA VAL A 696 -21.74 15.31 -5.31
C VAL A 696 -23.21 14.90 -5.14
N TRP A 697 -23.50 13.85 -4.37
CA TRP A 697 -24.87 13.40 -4.15
C TRP A 697 -25.75 14.51 -3.58
N LYS A 698 -25.28 15.19 -2.52
CA LYS A 698 -25.99 16.27 -1.87
C LYS A 698 -26.24 17.48 -2.78
N LEU A 699 -25.42 17.65 -3.82
CA LEU A 699 -25.60 18.70 -4.82
C LEU A 699 -26.76 18.40 -5.80
N PHE A 700 -27.02 17.12 -6.06
CA PHE A 700 -27.99 16.67 -7.08
C PHE A 700 -29.29 16.11 -6.50
N ASN A 701 -29.27 15.61 -5.26
CA ASN A 701 -30.41 14.94 -4.64
C ASN A 701 -30.83 15.66 -3.35
N THR A 702 -32.14 15.96 -3.24
CA THR A 702 -32.73 16.70 -2.11
C THR A 702 -33.31 15.81 -1.01
N HIS A 703 -33.46 14.50 -1.25
CA HIS A 703 -34.06 13.56 -0.29
C HIS A 703 -33.03 12.61 0.31
N PRO A 704 -32.99 12.46 1.65
CA PRO A 704 -32.12 11.48 2.30
C PRO A 704 -32.67 10.06 2.08
N THR A 705 -31.89 9.21 1.43
CA THR A 705 -32.15 7.77 1.29
C THR A 705 -31.35 6.98 2.34
N GLY A 706 -31.63 5.69 2.55
CA GLY A 706 -30.87 4.87 3.51
C GLY A 706 -29.38 4.74 3.19
N ILE A 707 -29.06 4.68 1.89
CA ILE A 707 -27.68 4.71 1.41
C ILE A 707 -27.03 6.06 1.71
N TYR A 708 -27.76 7.17 1.55
CA TYR A 708 -27.22 8.49 1.89
C TYR A 708 -26.79 8.56 3.36
N ILE A 709 -27.64 8.09 4.29
CA ILE A 709 -27.33 8.07 5.73
C ILE A 709 -26.14 7.15 6.02
N GLU A 710 -26.06 5.98 5.37
CA GLU A 710 -24.93 5.07 5.51
C GLU A 710 -23.61 5.74 5.10
N ILE A 711 -23.61 6.44 3.97
CA ILE A 711 -22.40 7.08 3.48
C ILE A 711 -22.06 8.29 4.36
N GLU A 712 -23.05 9.05 4.86
CA GLU A 712 -22.85 10.16 5.80
C GLU A 712 -22.20 9.65 7.11
N PHE A 713 -22.66 8.52 7.62
CA PHE A 713 -22.03 7.82 8.75
C PHE A 713 -20.60 7.39 8.42
N LEU A 714 -20.38 6.78 7.24
CA LEU A 714 -19.07 6.31 6.80
C LEU A 714 -18.07 7.47 6.63
N ASP A 715 -18.50 8.60 6.09
CA ASP A 715 -17.66 9.80 6.00
C ASP A 715 -17.41 10.40 7.37
N GLY A 716 -18.41 10.46 8.28
CA GLY A 716 -18.20 10.87 9.66
C GLY A 716 -17.11 10.02 10.35
N VAL A 717 -17.21 8.70 10.25
CA VAL A 717 -16.21 7.77 10.79
C VAL A 717 -14.85 7.96 10.11
N PHE A 718 -14.79 8.11 8.79
CA PHE A 718 -13.51 8.28 8.09
C PHE A 718 -12.90 9.66 8.28
N ASN A 719 -13.68 10.72 8.51
CA ASN A 719 -13.22 12.08 8.67
C ASN A 719 -12.68 12.31 10.09
N TYR A 720 -13.40 11.84 11.11
CA TYR A 720 -12.98 11.98 12.52
C TYR A 720 -12.11 10.82 12.99
N GLY A 721 -12.19 9.66 12.34
CA GLY A 721 -11.35 8.49 12.60
C GLY A 721 -10.00 8.48 11.88
N GLN A 722 -9.62 9.55 11.15
CA GLN A 722 -8.32 9.58 10.45
C GLN A 722 -7.13 9.40 11.39
N GLY A 723 -7.25 9.83 12.65
CA GLY A 723 -6.23 9.61 13.67
C GLY A 723 -5.97 8.12 13.94
N PHE A 724 -7.02 7.30 13.90
CA PHE A 724 -6.89 5.83 13.98
C PHE A 724 -6.15 5.26 12.77
N LEU A 725 -6.42 5.75 11.55
CA LEU A 725 -5.69 5.32 10.34
C LEU A 725 -4.20 5.67 10.45
N THR A 726 -3.87 6.87 10.95
CA THR A 726 -2.48 7.28 11.20
C THR A 726 -1.82 6.42 12.29
N PHE A 727 -2.56 6.05 13.34
CA PHE A 727 -2.10 5.12 14.37
C PHE A 727 -1.90 3.69 13.85
N ALA A 728 -2.78 3.17 13.01
CA ALA A 728 -2.63 1.83 12.43
C ALA A 728 -1.32 1.68 11.65
N VAL A 729 -0.87 2.76 10.99
CA VAL A 729 0.35 2.77 10.19
C VAL A 729 1.61 3.05 11.02
N PHE A 730 1.57 4.00 11.97
CA PHE A 730 2.76 4.48 12.69
C PHE A 730 2.79 4.16 14.19
N GLY A 731 1.66 3.74 14.77
CA GLY A 731 1.49 3.53 16.21
C GLY A 731 2.13 2.25 16.74
N PHE A 732 2.26 1.22 15.90
CA PHE A 732 2.81 -0.10 16.25
C PHE A 732 4.28 -0.30 15.85
N ASP A 733 5.03 0.77 15.54
CA ASP A 733 6.45 0.64 15.17
C ASP A 733 7.31 0.30 16.41
N THR A 734 7.17 -0.95 16.83
CA THR A 734 7.68 -1.55 18.05
C THR A 734 9.19 -1.60 18.05
N ARG A 735 9.85 -1.79 16.89
CA ARG A 735 11.32 -1.79 16.82
C ARG A 735 11.93 -0.44 17.19
N LEU A 736 11.23 0.66 16.95
CA LEU A 736 11.73 2.02 17.24
C LEU A 736 11.47 2.44 18.69
N ILE A 737 10.31 2.09 19.24
CA ILE A 737 9.97 2.39 20.63
C ILE A 737 10.82 1.50 21.56
N PHE A 738 10.88 0.20 21.27
CA PHE A 738 11.56 -0.75 22.14
C PHE A 738 13.08 -0.49 22.15
N SER A 739 13.72 -0.19 21.01
CA SER A 739 15.18 0.06 20.99
C SER A 739 15.58 1.31 21.80
N LYS A 740 14.88 2.44 21.66
CA LYS A 740 15.20 3.66 22.43
C LYS A 740 14.77 3.57 23.90
N VAL A 741 13.62 2.97 24.19
CA VAL A 741 13.14 2.78 25.58
C VAL A 741 13.99 1.74 26.30
N VAL A 742 14.32 0.62 25.67
CA VAL A 742 15.28 -0.35 26.23
C VAL A 742 16.65 0.29 26.38
N ARG A 743 17.13 1.12 25.45
CA ARG A 743 18.39 1.89 25.63
C ARG A 743 18.32 2.83 26.83
N ARG A 744 17.22 3.57 27.00
CA ARG A 744 17.05 4.51 28.11
C ARG A 744 16.89 3.78 29.45
N ILE A 745 16.18 2.66 29.48
CA ILE A 745 16.06 1.77 30.64
C ILE A 745 17.41 1.11 30.94
N ARG A 746 18.18 0.68 29.93
CA ARG A 746 19.50 0.07 30.07
C ARG A 746 20.54 1.08 30.58
N ARG A 747 20.54 2.31 30.07
CA ARG A 747 21.36 3.42 30.62
C ARG A 747 20.99 3.73 32.06
N TRP A 748 19.70 3.67 32.39
CA TRP A 748 19.20 3.91 33.75
C TRP A 748 19.52 2.77 34.73
N LEU A 749 19.47 1.50 34.28
CA LEU A 749 19.79 0.33 35.11
C LEU A 749 21.31 0.05 35.21
N TYR A 750 22.07 0.20 34.12
CA TYR A 750 23.44 -0.29 34.00
C TYR A 750 24.49 0.82 33.77
N GLY A 751 24.09 2.09 33.77
CA GLY A 751 25.02 3.23 33.80
C GLY A 751 25.70 3.60 32.48
N VAL A 752 26.03 2.67 31.57
CA VAL A 752 26.70 2.98 30.28
C VAL A 752 26.44 1.89 29.22
N GLU A 753 26.46 2.25 27.92
CA GLU A 753 26.34 1.35 26.77
C GLU A 753 27.69 0.66 26.51
N MET A 754 27.90 -0.56 27.02
CA MET A 754 29.10 -1.36 26.69
C MET A 754 28.98 -1.91 25.26
N VAL A 755 30.07 -1.78 24.49
CA VAL A 755 30.20 -2.38 23.14
C VAL A 755 29.97 -3.89 23.21
N GLN A 756 28.97 -4.41 22.49
CA GLN A 756 28.77 -5.85 22.32
C GLN A 756 29.74 -6.38 21.29
N LEU A 757 30.73 -7.15 21.75
CA LEU A 757 31.65 -7.89 20.89
C LEU A 757 31.00 -9.23 20.47
N PRO A 758 31.27 -9.72 19.25
CA PRO A 758 30.82 -11.06 18.83
C PRO A 758 31.33 -12.16 19.77
N ASP A 759 30.67 -13.30 19.75
CA ASP A 759 31.10 -14.45 20.56
C ASP A 759 32.41 -15.02 20.00
N MET A 760 33.26 -15.61 20.84
CA MET A 760 34.63 -16.01 20.44
C MET A 760 34.65 -17.04 19.31
N SER A 761 33.55 -17.79 19.12
CA SER A 761 33.36 -18.77 18.04
C SER A 761 33.11 -18.13 16.67
N ASP A 762 32.71 -16.87 16.64
CA ASP A 762 32.24 -16.18 15.43
C ASP A 762 33.29 -15.19 14.90
N LEU A 763 34.50 -15.17 15.45
CA LEU A 763 35.59 -14.34 14.95
C LEU A 763 36.25 -14.96 13.72
N ASP A 764 36.61 -14.09 12.78
CA ASP A 764 37.41 -14.46 11.60
C ASP A 764 38.77 -15.03 12.03
N ASP A 765 39.22 -16.09 11.35
CA ASP A 765 40.49 -16.79 11.63
C ASP A 765 41.69 -15.82 11.66
N GLU A 766 41.66 -14.80 10.79
CA GLU A 766 42.65 -13.72 10.74
C GLU A 766 42.73 -12.93 12.05
N THR A 767 41.57 -12.56 12.63
CA THR A 767 41.52 -11.80 13.89
C THR A 767 42.08 -12.63 15.05
N VAL A 768 41.75 -13.93 15.09
CA VAL A 768 42.26 -14.86 16.10
C VAL A 768 43.78 -15.00 15.99
N GLN A 769 44.30 -15.14 14.77
CA GLN A 769 45.73 -15.27 14.52
C GLN A 769 46.50 -14.00 14.89
N ILE A 770 46.00 -12.82 14.52
CA ILE A 770 46.58 -11.52 14.87
C ILE A 770 46.65 -11.35 16.39
N CYS A 771 45.55 -11.64 17.09
CA CYS A 771 45.49 -11.54 18.55
C CYS A 771 46.47 -12.49 19.23
N LYS A 772 46.60 -13.72 18.73
CA LYS A 772 47.54 -14.71 19.25
C LYS A 772 48.99 -14.27 19.05
N GLN A 773 49.37 -13.85 17.85
CA GLN A 773 50.71 -13.37 17.54
C GLN A 773 51.09 -12.14 18.40
N PHE A 774 50.16 -11.21 18.55
CA PHE A 774 50.39 -10.02 19.38
C PHE A 774 50.60 -10.39 20.85
N THR A 775 49.74 -11.26 21.39
CA THR A 775 49.80 -11.71 22.80
C THR A 775 51.10 -12.46 23.09
N GLU A 776 51.54 -13.35 22.20
CA GLU A 776 52.72 -14.20 22.40
C GLU A 776 54.05 -13.44 22.23
N TYR A 777 54.16 -12.55 21.24
CA TYR A 777 55.47 -11.98 20.85
C TYR A 777 55.62 -10.48 21.13
N HIS A 778 54.52 -9.73 21.27
CA HIS A 778 54.55 -8.27 21.21
C HIS A 778 53.97 -7.58 22.46
N GLN A 779 53.00 -8.19 23.14
CA GLN A 779 52.26 -7.56 24.23
C GLN A 779 53.15 -7.12 25.40
N GLU A 780 54.10 -7.95 25.83
CA GLU A 780 54.96 -7.61 26.98
C GLU A 780 55.89 -6.42 26.68
N ASN A 781 56.49 -6.42 25.49
CA ASN A 781 57.36 -5.32 25.06
C ASN A 781 56.57 -4.03 24.82
N CYS A 782 55.39 -4.15 24.20
CA CYS A 782 54.45 -3.05 24.02
C CYS A 782 54.07 -2.44 25.36
N ALA A 783 53.62 -3.26 26.31
CA ALA A 783 53.20 -2.82 27.64
C ALA A 783 54.31 -2.07 28.38
N LYS A 784 55.56 -2.57 28.35
CA LYS A 784 56.71 -1.91 28.97
C LYS A 784 56.98 -0.51 28.41
N MET A 785 56.67 -0.27 27.14
CA MET A 785 56.95 1.01 26.47
C MET A 785 55.81 2.03 26.60
N ILE A 786 54.55 1.60 26.48
CA ILE A 786 53.41 2.53 26.36
C ILE A 786 52.51 2.62 27.59
N VAL A 787 52.47 1.60 28.46
CA VAL A 787 51.55 1.55 29.61
C VAL A 787 52.12 2.38 30.76
N LYS A 788 51.34 3.34 31.26
CA LYS A 788 51.70 4.22 32.39
C LYS A 788 50.46 4.59 33.20
N ASP A 789 50.68 4.99 34.45
CA ASP A 789 49.63 5.58 35.28
C ASP A 789 49.34 7.01 34.80
N LEU A 790 48.10 7.28 34.39
CA LEU A 790 47.68 8.57 33.83
C LEU A 790 46.65 9.25 34.73
N ARG A 791 46.88 10.53 35.04
CA ARG A 791 45.92 11.36 35.79
C ARG A 791 45.08 12.19 34.82
N TYR A 792 43.76 12.01 34.85
CA TYR A 792 42.82 12.75 34.01
C TYR A 792 41.59 13.16 34.82
N ARG A 793 41.22 14.46 34.75
CA ARG A 793 40.09 15.06 35.50
C ARG A 793 40.02 14.62 36.98
N LEU A 794 41.11 14.84 37.72
CA LEU A 794 41.26 14.50 39.16
C LEU A 794 41.19 13.00 39.51
N ARG A 795 41.03 12.09 38.54
CA ARG A 795 41.04 10.63 38.73
C ARG A 795 42.33 10.02 38.20
N MET A 796 42.90 9.07 38.94
CA MET A 796 44.07 8.29 38.54
C MET A 796 43.60 7.03 37.83
N TYR A 797 44.08 6.80 36.61
CA TYR A 797 43.87 5.58 35.83
C TYR A 797 45.19 4.80 35.82
N LYS A 798 45.16 3.58 36.37
CA LYS A 798 46.33 2.72 36.47
C LYS A 798 46.43 1.78 35.27
N ASP A 799 47.66 1.49 34.85
CA ASP A 799 47.96 0.55 33.76
C ASP A 799 47.22 0.85 32.44
N VAL A 800 47.23 2.12 32.02
CA VAL A 800 46.55 2.57 30.80
C VAL A 800 47.52 3.16 29.77
N PHE A 801 47.07 3.20 28.52
CA PHE A 801 47.75 3.88 27.43
C PHE A 801 46.73 4.51 26.48
N THR A 802 47.19 5.42 25.62
CA THR A 802 46.33 6.07 24.64
C THR A 802 46.29 5.31 23.32
N GLY A 803 45.17 5.36 22.61
CA GLY A 803 45.06 4.77 21.27
C GLY A 803 46.14 5.31 20.31
N LYS A 804 46.41 6.62 20.42
CA LYS A 804 47.52 7.27 19.72
C LYS A 804 48.89 6.62 19.97
N ALA A 805 49.20 6.32 21.24
CA ALA A 805 50.47 5.70 21.61
C ALA A 805 50.60 4.27 21.07
N LEU A 806 49.50 3.51 21.00
CA LEU A 806 49.51 2.19 20.39
C LEU A 806 49.73 2.26 18.87
N CYS A 807 49.05 3.17 18.17
CA CYS A 807 49.26 3.36 16.73
C CYS A 807 50.71 3.76 16.41
N ASP A 808 51.26 4.71 17.16
CA ASP A 808 52.67 5.14 17.00
C ASP A 808 53.63 3.96 17.23
N TRP A 809 53.36 3.10 18.22
CA TRP A 809 54.17 1.93 18.51
C TRP A 809 54.08 0.85 17.42
N LEU A 810 52.87 0.55 16.92
CA LEU A 810 52.66 -0.45 15.87
C LEU A 810 53.42 -0.09 14.58
N ILE A 811 53.44 1.19 14.22
CA ILE A 811 54.19 1.69 13.05
C ILE A 811 55.71 1.58 13.30
N ASN A 812 56.18 2.00 14.48
CA ASN A 812 57.61 1.98 14.80
C ASN A 812 58.22 0.57 14.84
N VAL A 813 57.44 -0.44 15.23
CA VAL A 813 57.86 -1.85 15.25
C VAL A 813 57.70 -2.51 13.88
N GLY A 814 57.02 -1.85 12.92
CA GLY A 814 56.79 -2.37 11.57
C GLY A 814 55.64 -3.37 11.48
N LEU A 815 54.74 -3.40 12.46
CA LEU A 815 53.52 -4.22 12.44
C LEU A 815 52.39 -3.60 11.60
N ALA A 816 52.47 -2.29 11.35
CA ALA A 816 51.58 -1.56 10.45
C ALA A 816 52.41 -0.61 9.57
N LYS A 817 52.07 -0.48 8.29
CA LYS A 817 52.76 0.40 7.33
C LYS A 817 52.31 1.84 7.45
N ASP A 818 51.04 2.04 7.78
CA ASP A 818 50.42 3.35 7.93
C ASP A 818 49.47 3.40 9.12
N ARG A 819 48.90 4.60 9.34
CA ARG A 819 48.05 4.87 10.49
C ARG A 819 46.66 4.23 10.37
N LEU A 820 46.21 3.92 9.14
CA LEU A 820 44.94 3.25 8.90
C LEU A 820 45.06 1.76 9.23
N GLU A 821 46.12 1.10 8.77
CA GLU A 821 46.45 -0.29 9.09
C GLU A 821 46.69 -0.47 10.60
N ALA A 822 47.29 0.52 11.28
CA ALA A 822 47.43 0.50 12.74
C ALA A 822 46.08 0.59 13.48
N ILE A 823 45.11 1.33 12.95
CA ILE A 823 43.74 1.40 13.51
C ILE A 823 43.01 0.07 13.30
N GLU A 824 43.14 -0.52 12.12
CA GLU A 824 42.55 -1.82 11.80
C GLU A 824 43.14 -2.93 12.69
N TYR A 825 44.47 -2.95 12.85
CA TYR A 825 45.15 -3.85 13.76
C TYR A 825 44.63 -3.70 15.21
N GLY A 826 44.50 -2.47 15.70
CA GLY A 826 43.93 -2.21 17.03
C GLY A 826 42.46 -2.62 17.16
N ARG A 827 41.68 -2.58 16.07
CA ARG A 827 40.30 -3.10 16.05
C ARG A 827 40.27 -4.62 16.18
N HIS A 828 41.14 -5.35 15.47
CA HIS A 828 41.30 -6.79 15.65
C HIS A 828 41.63 -7.14 17.10
N LEU A 829 42.53 -6.40 17.74
CA LEU A 829 42.88 -6.58 19.16
C LEU A 829 41.68 -6.33 20.11
N THR A 830 40.84 -5.33 19.83
CA THR A 830 39.60 -5.13 20.60
C THR A 830 38.57 -6.24 20.38
N MET A 831 38.44 -6.76 19.16
CA MET A 831 37.52 -7.85 18.83
C MET A 831 37.93 -9.14 19.53
N GLY A 832 39.23 -9.49 19.48
CA GLY A 832 39.77 -10.69 20.13
C GLY A 832 40.01 -10.53 21.64
N ARG A 833 39.47 -9.49 22.28
CA ARG A 833 39.51 -9.25 23.74
C ARG A 833 40.93 -9.18 24.33
N THR A 834 41.94 -8.82 23.54
CA THR A 834 43.29 -8.54 24.04
C THR A 834 43.41 -7.10 24.55
N LEU A 835 42.63 -6.19 23.94
CA LEU A 835 42.52 -4.79 24.28
C LEU A 835 41.09 -4.44 24.75
N ALA A 836 40.96 -3.63 25.79
CA ALA A 836 39.69 -3.03 26.17
C ALA A 836 39.81 -1.53 26.40
N HIS A 837 38.79 -0.77 25.95
CA HIS A 837 38.61 0.61 26.36
C HIS A 837 38.25 0.66 27.85
N VAL A 838 38.84 1.60 28.60
CA VAL A 838 38.68 1.66 30.07
C VAL A 838 37.22 1.81 30.52
N THR A 839 36.37 2.45 29.71
CA THR A 839 34.92 2.58 29.98
C THR A 839 34.05 1.61 29.18
N GLY A 840 34.63 0.82 28.27
CA GLY A 840 33.87 -0.10 27.39
C GLY A 840 32.99 0.59 26.33
N GLU A 841 33.11 1.90 26.17
CA GLU A 841 32.23 2.73 25.33
C GLU A 841 32.59 2.75 23.84
N HIS A 842 33.81 2.41 23.45
CA HIS A 842 34.32 2.63 22.08
C HIS A 842 35.11 1.43 21.55
N PHE A 843 34.99 1.20 20.23
CA PHE A 843 35.98 0.43 19.47
C PHE A 843 37.32 1.19 19.41
N PHE A 844 38.38 0.52 18.98
CA PHE A 844 39.69 1.16 18.90
C PHE A 844 39.74 2.37 17.94
N HIS A 845 40.32 3.46 18.42
CA HIS A 845 40.52 4.72 17.70
C HIS A 845 41.89 5.32 18.01
N ASP A 846 42.51 5.91 16.99
CA ASP A 846 43.73 6.71 17.07
C ASP A 846 43.48 8.11 17.66
N LEU A 847 43.02 8.12 18.91
CA LEU A 847 42.66 9.32 19.67
C LEU A 847 43.20 9.16 21.10
N PRO A 848 43.25 10.24 21.91
CA PRO A 848 43.72 10.19 23.30
C PRO A 848 42.70 9.52 24.26
N TYR A 849 42.02 8.46 23.82
CA TYR A 849 41.18 7.59 24.63
C TYR A 849 42.04 6.57 25.38
N PHE A 850 41.61 6.19 26.58
CA PHE A 850 42.37 5.27 27.44
C PHE A 850 41.97 3.81 27.18
N TYR A 851 42.98 3.01 26.88
CA TYR A 851 42.87 1.57 26.71
C TYR A 851 43.74 0.84 27.73
N ARG A 852 43.39 -0.41 28.00
CA ARG A 852 44.16 -1.32 28.83
C ARG A 852 44.25 -2.69 28.15
N PHE A 853 45.34 -3.40 28.42
CA PHE A 853 45.43 -4.82 28.07
C PHE A 853 44.58 -5.64 29.05
N ILE A 854 43.87 -6.64 28.53
CA ILE A 854 43.17 -7.62 29.35
C ILE A 854 44.19 -8.72 29.70
N SER A 855 44.47 -8.90 30.99
CA SER A 855 45.26 -10.02 31.48
C SER A 855 44.42 -11.30 31.38
N ASN A 856 44.96 -12.38 30.81
CA ASN A 856 44.35 -13.70 30.69
C ASN A 856 44.02 -14.41 32.02
N GLU A 857 43.95 -13.70 33.15
CA GLU A 857 43.42 -14.26 34.38
C GLU A 857 41.89 -14.22 34.35
N PRO A 858 41.20 -15.35 34.54
CA PRO A 858 39.74 -15.41 34.58
C PRO A 858 39.26 -14.78 35.89
N LYS A 859 39.08 -13.46 35.92
CA LYS A 859 38.22 -12.84 36.92
C LYS A 859 36.79 -12.97 36.45
N TYR A 860 36.15 -14.03 36.94
CA TYR A 860 34.70 -14.17 36.98
C TYR A 860 34.05 -12.86 37.41
N SER A 861 33.32 -12.22 36.50
CA SER A 861 32.13 -11.44 36.84
C SER A 861 31.32 -11.25 35.56
N THR A 862 30.45 -12.22 35.31
CA THR A 862 29.18 -12.02 34.62
C THR A 862 28.42 -10.87 35.28
N CYS A 863 28.15 -9.80 34.52
CA CYS A 863 26.98 -8.93 34.67
C CYS A 863 26.57 -8.42 33.30
#